data_AF-A0A3S3W4G2-F1
#
_entry.id   AF-A0A3S3W4G2-F1
#
_cell.length_a   1.000
_cell.length_b   1.000
_cell.length_c   1.000
_cell.angle_alpha   90.00
_cell.angle_beta   90.00
_cell.angle_gamma   90.00
#
_symmetry.space_group_name_H-M   'P 1'
#
loop_
_entity.id
_entity.type
_entity.pdbx_description
1 polymer ?
#
loop_
_entity_poly.entity_id
_entity_poly.type
_entity_poly.pdbx_seq_one_letter_code
_entity_poly.pdbx_strand_id
1 'polypeptide(L)'
;MAKKSSTKEKVPQKGASLSGFMATVTGNLFGNEDNKVNDDTQIEAGSELDMVETIKKEIPLEITNNQELVKESELKNNEKYFETPKKPLSENDINKYSGYSRYDGQHKHDGKITYGQKQYVNTLTAFFEVHIGNVLQYFGAGVIYPTKYSSQNAFSDIQAINSDYLTLSNGKSNTFNADNVLLKLDISNVKESDISDFKDYKLVSTAIPISRIIKLYVSNEGVKQRLLEESQLRDGGIIPEELITVGLPNELPTISVSRSMPGTVDLTNNLDRFDKILGLIAGTKNYNVLTLGKTDIYKSLSDHFFYAIQAIDPLFAKEIVISSQHSEFYKWLFANDVPKDRVLLGWLINRIYDDSNFTDKDTKAFRQLSSSSKGFIHEEKLVDRIFSLLQKSLERKSVFKEILELESQQKFALYLFAFLRIYGTKTNPELPRLDISKNPPVKFGEYSFAVLNMFFGYKLLRNTEDRLTNISEEYFKLNKRIHKPTIKFELNTKFDYLVIDKVFNYVFGEIKSELNFAQFDHLFDQKNETPSFGENFNYSSTIIHGKSYQLLIKANPLDSIMPQLMRLPNNIPLHSEIGLCCLRLRLKTNPAIFSGVLYNEVPFREMVTFSRSVFIDAVKDNRVEVEELKFRLKMAEKYKELL
;
A
#
# COMPACT_ATOMS: atom_id res chain seq x y z
N MET A 1 55.84 42.56 4.35
CA MET A 1 56.29 41.91 5.60
C MET A 1 55.51 40.60 5.74
N ALA A 2 56.12 39.50 5.30
CA ALA A 2 56.50 38.31 6.11
C ALA A 2 55.32 37.32 6.33
N LYS A 3 55.41 36.00 6.17
CA LYS A 3 56.44 35.04 5.72
C LYS A 3 55.71 33.71 5.44
N LYS A 4 56.22 32.91 4.49
CA LYS A 4 55.86 31.50 4.26
C LYS A 4 56.11 30.62 5.50
N SER A 5 55.39 29.50 5.64
CA SER A 5 56.04 28.24 6.02
C SER A 5 55.29 27.02 5.49
N SER A 6 56.08 26.00 5.16
CA SER A 6 55.78 24.72 4.51
C SER A 6 56.36 23.62 5.39
N THR A 7 55.71 22.45 5.49
CA THR A 7 56.33 21.12 5.74
C THR A 7 55.20 20.09 5.76
N LYS A 8 55.14 19.10 4.87
CA LYS A 8 55.93 17.86 4.67
C LYS A 8 55.23 16.61 5.25
N GLU A 9 55.29 15.57 4.43
CA GLU A 9 54.69 14.24 4.47
C GLU A 9 55.02 13.38 5.70
N LYS A 10 54.17 12.37 5.95
CA LYS A 10 54.62 11.02 6.33
C LYS A 10 53.60 9.94 5.92
N VAL A 11 54.09 8.98 5.15
CA VAL A 11 53.54 7.63 4.89
C VAL A 11 54.15 6.66 5.92
N PRO A 12 53.43 5.61 6.35
CA PRO A 12 53.78 4.21 6.00
C PRO A 12 52.53 3.37 5.65
N GLN A 13 52.49 2.67 4.51
CA GLN A 13 52.90 1.27 4.23
C GLN A 13 52.03 0.13 4.82
N LYS A 14 51.30 -0.51 3.89
CA LYS A 14 51.05 -1.95 3.63
C LYS A 14 50.82 -2.94 4.80
N GLY A 15 49.71 -3.67 4.67
CA GLY A 15 49.71 -5.14 4.69
C GLY A 15 48.55 -5.82 5.39
N ALA A 16 47.57 -6.33 4.64
CA ALA A 16 46.91 -7.63 4.91
C ALA A 16 46.04 -8.04 3.69
N SER A 17 46.37 -9.19 3.13
CA SER A 17 45.65 -9.93 2.08
C SER A 17 44.67 -10.94 2.69
N LEU A 18 43.81 -11.52 1.83
CA LEU A 18 42.82 -12.61 2.02
C LEU A 18 41.41 -12.08 2.31
N SER A 19 40.33 -12.59 1.71
CA SER A 19 40.12 -13.76 0.85
C SER A 19 38.83 -13.54 0.04
N GLY A 20 38.77 -14.16 -1.15
CA GLY A 20 37.66 -14.03 -2.08
C GLY A 20 36.31 -14.41 -1.48
N PHE A 21 35.32 -13.56 -1.71
CA PHE A 21 33.91 -13.91 -1.62
C PHE A 21 33.38 -14.04 -3.04
N MET A 22 32.93 -15.25 -3.37
CA MET A 22 32.18 -15.52 -4.58
C MET A 22 30.89 -14.68 -4.56
N ALA A 23 30.62 -14.04 -5.70
CA ALA A 23 29.34 -13.39 -5.95
C ALA A 23 28.25 -14.46 -5.98
N THR A 24 27.44 -14.53 -4.93
CA THR A 24 26.14 -15.19 -4.99
C THR A 24 25.26 -14.41 -5.97
N VAL A 25 24.72 -15.14 -6.95
CA VAL A 25 23.79 -14.68 -7.97
C VAL A 25 22.68 -13.86 -7.32
N THR A 26 22.67 -12.54 -7.57
CA THR A 26 21.57 -11.66 -7.21
C THR A 26 20.42 -11.90 -8.17
N GLY A 27 19.27 -12.30 -7.61
CA GLY A 27 18.04 -12.51 -8.36
C GLY A 27 17.64 -11.25 -9.12
N ASN A 28 17.36 -11.43 -10.41
CA ASN A 28 16.95 -10.35 -11.29
C ASN A 28 15.51 -9.96 -10.92
N LEU A 29 15.35 -8.91 -10.12
CA LEU A 29 14.06 -8.48 -9.53
C LEU A 29 12.99 -8.09 -10.56
N PHE A 30 13.36 -7.93 -11.84
CA PHE A 30 12.47 -7.48 -12.91
C PHE A 30 12.81 -8.12 -14.27
N GLY A 31 13.30 -9.37 -14.27
CA GLY A 31 13.50 -10.11 -15.52
C GLY A 31 12.18 -10.22 -16.29
N ASN A 32 12.21 -9.92 -17.59
CA ASN A 32 11.05 -10.12 -18.47
C ASN A 32 10.70 -11.62 -18.50
N GLU A 33 9.57 -12.01 -17.91
CA GLU A 33 8.87 -13.23 -18.30
C GLU A 33 8.21 -12.94 -19.65
N ASP A 34 9.00 -13.06 -20.72
CA ASP A 34 8.56 -13.34 -22.09
C ASP A 34 9.79 -13.22 -23.00
N ASN A 35 10.37 -14.37 -23.34
CA ASN A 35 11.06 -14.73 -24.58
C ASN A 35 12.15 -15.78 -24.34
N LYS A 36 11.94 -17.00 -24.86
CA LYS A 36 12.95 -17.78 -25.57
C LYS A 36 12.30 -18.98 -26.27
N VAL A 37 12.26 -18.93 -27.60
CA VAL A 37 12.23 -20.09 -28.49
C VAL A 37 13.48 -19.99 -29.39
N ASN A 38 14.30 -21.05 -29.27
CA ASN A 38 15.32 -21.66 -30.13
C ASN A 38 16.29 -20.83 -30.98
N ASP A 39 17.58 -21.20 -30.92
CA ASP A 39 18.18 -21.95 -32.04
C ASP A 39 19.41 -22.78 -31.64
N ASP A 40 19.64 -23.79 -32.47
CA ASP A 40 20.51 -24.96 -32.37
C ASP A 40 22.02 -24.72 -32.16
N THR A 41 22.68 -25.64 -31.43
CA THR A 41 24.04 -26.10 -31.79
C THR A 41 24.31 -27.49 -31.21
N GLN A 42 24.79 -28.40 -32.06
CA GLN A 42 25.20 -29.77 -31.72
C GLN A 42 26.67 -29.88 -31.25
N ILE A 43 26.99 -31.07 -30.72
CA ILE A 43 28.30 -31.75 -30.47
C ILE A 43 29.14 -31.16 -29.28
N GLU A 44 29.73 -31.89 -28.32
CA GLU A 44 30.30 -33.24 -28.23
C GLU A 44 30.17 -33.89 -26.84
N ALA A 45 30.35 -35.22 -26.84
CA ALA A 45 30.28 -36.16 -25.73
C ALA A 45 31.48 -36.13 -24.76
N GLY A 46 31.26 -36.52 -23.51
CA GLY A 46 32.31 -36.85 -22.54
C GLY A 46 31.79 -37.31 -21.17
N SER A 47 31.74 -38.63 -20.96
CA SER A 47 31.86 -39.44 -19.72
C SER A 47 31.41 -38.83 -18.37
N GLU A 48 30.32 -39.25 -17.72
CA GLU A 48 30.02 -40.52 -17.01
C GLU A 48 30.78 -40.76 -15.68
N LEU A 49 30.00 -41.17 -14.65
CA LEU A 49 30.29 -41.59 -13.25
C LEU A 49 30.32 -40.47 -12.18
N ASP A 50 29.59 -40.53 -11.06
CA ASP A 50 28.58 -41.48 -10.57
C ASP A 50 27.82 -40.88 -9.35
N MET A 51 26.50 -41.14 -9.28
CA MET A 51 25.61 -41.46 -8.11
C MET A 51 25.64 -40.63 -6.79
N VAL A 52 24.53 -40.34 -6.07
CA VAL A 52 23.10 -40.74 -6.11
C VAL A 52 22.30 -39.88 -5.09
N GLU A 53 21.05 -39.55 -5.47
CA GLU A 53 19.77 -39.35 -4.74
C GLU A 53 19.72 -38.64 -3.35
N THR A 54 18.66 -37.95 -2.91
CA THR A 54 17.18 -38.00 -3.07
C THR A 54 16.69 -36.62 -2.54
N ILE A 55 15.63 -35.90 -2.97
CA ILE A 55 14.19 -36.20 -3.01
C ILE A 55 13.52 -35.13 -3.90
N LYS A 56 12.88 -35.57 -4.99
CA LYS A 56 11.75 -34.88 -5.61
C LYS A 56 10.48 -35.31 -4.87
N LYS A 57 9.61 -34.35 -4.53
CA LYS A 57 8.17 -34.60 -4.37
C LYS A 57 7.41 -33.51 -5.12
N GLU A 58 7.08 -33.84 -6.36
CA GLU A 58 5.99 -33.24 -7.12
C GLU A 58 4.67 -33.64 -6.44
N ILE A 59 3.75 -32.69 -6.28
CA ILE A 59 2.36 -32.93 -5.88
C ILE A 59 1.51 -32.72 -7.14
N PRO A 60 0.71 -33.71 -7.58
CA PRO A 60 -0.16 -33.56 -8.72
C PRO A 60 -1.45 -32.80 -8.35
N LEU A 61 -1.81 -31.83 -9.19
CA LEU A 61 -3.11 -31.18 -9.23
C LEU A 61 -4.06 -32.04 -10.07
N GLU A 62 -4.95 -32.78 -9.42
CA GLU A 62 -6.17 -33.31 -10.05
C GLU A 62 -7.36 -32.45 -9.60
N ILE A 63 -7.98 -31.77 -10.57
CA ILE A 63 -9.26 -31.08 -10.41
C ILE A 63 -10.34 -32.07 -10.87
N THR A 64 -11.08 -32.66 -9.93
CA THR A 64 -12.32 -33.38 -10.22
C THR A 64 -13.49 -32.41 -10.22
N ASN A 65 -14.06 -32.17 -11.40
CA ASN A 65 -15.39 -31.61 -11.60
C ASN A 65 -16.44 -32.63 -11.13
N ASN A 66 -17.22 -32.29 -10.11
CA ASN A 66 -18.53 -32.92 -9.89
C ASN A 66 -19.60 -31.84 -9.91
N GLN A 67 -20.36 -31.84 -11.01
CA GLN A 67 -21.65 -31.18 -11.15
C GLN A 67 -22.71 -32.09 -10.50
N GLU A 68 -23.45 -31.57 -9.53
CA GLU A 68 -24.78 -32.11 -9.19
C GLU A 68 -25.85 -31.07 -9.54
N LEU A 69 -26.78 -31.52 -10.39
CA LEU A 69 -28.03 -30.86 -10.72
C LEU A 69 -28.95 -30.84 -9.49
N VAL A 70 -29.57 -29.69 -9.19
CA VAL A 70 -30.93 -29.66 -8.63
C VAL A 70 -31.76 -28.60 -9.35
N LYS A 71 -33.00 -29.00 -9.64
CA LYS A 71 -33.98 -28.43 -10.54
C LYS A 71 -34.70 -27.19 -10.00
N GLU A 72 -35.28 -26.48 -10.96
CA GLU A 72 -36.32 -25.45 -10.90
C GLU A 72 -37.42 -25.68 -9.85
N SER A 73 -37.93 -24.56 -9.30
CA SER A 73 -39.37 -24.33 -9.26
C SER A 73 -39.68 -22.84 -9.18
N GLU A 74 -40.65 -22.44 -9.98
CA GLU A 74 -41.09 -21.09 -10.29
C GLU A 74 -41.91 -20.41 -9.17
N LEU A 75 -42.21 -19.12 -9.44
CA LEU A 75 -43.49 -18.42 -9.29
C LEU A 75 -43.66 -17.37 -8.16
N LYS A 76 -43.86 -16.14 -8.66
CA LYS A 76 -44.87 -15.10 -8.33
C LYS A 76 -44.40 -13.84 -7.58
N ASN A 77 -44.44 -12.74 -8.37
CA ASN A 77 -45.14 -11.47 -8.13
C ASN A 77 -45.42 -11.07 -6.68
N ASN A 78 -44.94 -9.88 -6.29
CA ASN A 78 -45.86 -8.79 -5.93
C ASN A 78 -45.15 -7.42 -5.91
N GLU A 79 -45.84 -6.45 -6.50
CA GLU A 79 -45.55 -5.02 -6.43
C GLU A 79 -46.05 -4.39 -5.11
N LYS A 80 -45.51 -3.19 -4.85
CA LYS A 80 -46.01 -2.08 -4.00
C LYS A 80 -45.86 -2.19 -2.46
N TYR A 81 -45.08 -1.28 -1.86
CA TYR A 81 -45.49 0.05 -1.37
C TYR A 81 -44.34 0.67 -0.56
N PHE A 82 -44.00 1.93 -0.83
CA PHE A 82 -43.18 2.76 0.05
C PHE A 82 -44.09 3.37 1.12
N GLU A 83 -43.84 3.07 2.40
CA GLU A 83 -44.31 3.87 3.54
C GLU A 83 -43.11 4.38 4.34
N THR A 84 -43.12 5.67 4.64
CA THR A 84 -42.21 6.38 5.56
C THR A 84 -42.77 6.34 7.00
N PRO A 85 -42.10 6.98 7.98
CA PRO A 85 -41.36 6.32 9.06
C PRO A 85 -42.20 6.13 10.35
N LYS A 86 -42.01 5.01 11.05
CA LYS A 86 -42.58 4.81 12.38
C LYS A 86 -41.71 5.43 13.49
N LYS A 87 -42.42 6.09 14.39
CA LYS A 87 -42.07 6.67 15.71
C LYS A 87 -41.29 5.71 16.65
N PRO A 88 -40.64 6.24 17.70
CA PRO A 88 -39.68 5.50 18.52
C PRO A 88 -40.34 4.40 19.36
N LEU A 89 -39.64 3.28 19.48
CA LEU A 89 -39.99 2.15 20.35
C LEU A 89 -39.81 2.52 21.82
N SER A 90 -40.79 2.13 22.62
CA SER A 90 -40.88 2.28 24.07
C SER A 90 -39.98 1.30 24.81
N GLU A 91 -39.43 1.75 25.95
CA GLU A 91 -38.81 0.96 27.00
C GLU A 91 -39.78 -0.15 27.47
N ASN A 92 -39.54 -1.42 27.10
CA ASN A 92 -39.96 -2.62 27.85
C ASN A 92 -39.53 -3.97 27.22
N ASP A 93 -38.32 -4.08 26.65
CA ASP A 93 -37.74 -5.37 26.21
C ASP A 93 -36.32 -5.60 26.74
N ILE A 94 -36.12 -5.39 28.05
CA ILE A 94 -34.95 -5.87 28.78
C ILE A 94 -35.45 -6.86 29.84
N ASN A 95 -35.51 -8.15 29.47
CA ASN A 95 -35.36 -9.30 30.36
C ASN A 95 -35.70 -10.58 29.60
N LYS A 96 -34.76 -11.09 28.79
CA LYS A 96 -34.85 -12.45 28.25
C LYS A 96 -33.52 -13.06 27.83
N TYR A 97 -32.45 -12.88 28.62
CA TYR A 97 -31.28 -13.76 28.60
C TYR A 97 -30.65 -13.83 30.00
N SER A 98 -31.24 -14.64 30.87
CA SER A 98 -30.61 -15.14 32.08
C SER A 98 -30.96 -16.62 32.25
N GLY A 99 -29.94 -17.49 32.23
CA GLY A 99 -30.09 -18.87 32.68
C GLY A 99 -29.33 -19.93 31.87
N TYR A 100 -28.42 -20.60 32.58
CA TYR A 100 -27.70 -21.87 32.29
C TYR A 100 -26.42 -21.80 31.43
N SER A 101 -25.30 -22.45 31.78
CA SER A 101 -25.02 -23.44 32.85
C SER A 101 -23.55 -23.46 33.27
N ARG A 102 -23.38 -23.82 34.54
CA ARG A 102 -22.21 -24.31 35.25
C ARG A 102 -21.48 -25.44 34.51
N TYR A 103 -20.15 -25.46 34.59
CA TYR A 103 -19.33 -26.64 34.93
C TYR A 103 -17.97 -26.15 35.46
N ASP A 104 -17.82 -26.17 36.78
CA ASP A 104 -16.52 -26.05 37.46
C ASP A 104 -15.91 -27.46 37.55
N GLY A 105 -14.74 -27.64 36.93
CA GLY A 105 -13.86 -28.78 37.19
C GLY A 105 -12.99 -28.50 38.42
N GLN A 106 -13.39 -28.99 39.59
CA GLN A 106 -12.53 -29.03 40.78
C GLN A 106 -11.59 -30.23 40.70
N HIS A 107 -10.29 -30.00 40.47
CA HIS A 107 -9.27 -30.99 40.80
C HIS A 107 -8.76 -30.74 42.22
N LYS A 108 -9.12 -31.64 43.14
CA LYS A 108 -8.46 -31.77 44.44
C LYS A 108 -7.12 -32.48 44.24
N HIS A 109 -6.04 -31.73 44.35
CA HIS A 109 -4.77 -32.28 44.81
C HIS A 109 -4.26 -31.39 45.95
N ASP A 110 -4.07 -32.00 47.12
CA ASP A 110 -3.35 -31.51 48.29
C ASP A 110 -3.75 -30.13 48.85
N GLY A 111 -4.90 -30.09 49.54
CA GLY A 111 -5.05 -29.42 50.84
C GLY A 111 -4.75 -27.91 50.99
N LYS A 112 -4.45 -27.17 49.92
CA LYS A 112 -4.28 -25.71 49.93
C LYS A 112 -5.22 -25.08 48.91
N ILE A 113 -6.27 -24.43 49.41
CA ILE A 113 -7.08 -23.52 48.60
C ILE A 113 -6.23 -22.27 48.36
N THR A 114 -5.46 -22.25 47.28
CA THR A 114 -4.94 -21.01 46.72
C THR A 114 -6.06 -20.35 45.93
N TYR A 115 -6.58 -19.24 46.46
CA TYR A 115 -7.35 -18.31 45.64
C TYR A 115 -6.46 -17.89 44.47
N GLY A 116 -6.88 -18.20 43.25
CA GLY A 116 -6.23 -17.69 42.06
C GLY A 116 -6.17 -16.17 42.20
N GLN A 117 -4.97 -15.63 42.37
CA GLN A 117 -4.73 -14.21 42.25
C GLN A 117 -5.28 -13.82 40.88
N LYS A 118 -6.38 -13.06 40.84
CA LYS A 118 -6.69 -12.24 39.67
C LYS A 118 -5.42 -11.46 39.40
N GLN A 119 -4.73 -11.77 38.30
CA GLN A 119 -3.64 -10.94 37.82
C GLN A 119 -4.23 -9.55 37.64
N TYR A 120 -3.94 -8.66 38.59
CA TYR A 120 -4.13 -7.24 38.41
C TYR A 120 -3.24 -6.86 37.24
N VAL A 121 -3.83 -6.76 36.05
CA VAL A 121 -3.21 -6.04 34.95
C VAL A 121 -3.11 -4.62 35.47
N ASN A 122 -1.92 -4.24 35.93
CA ASN A 122 -1.58 -2.86 36.23
C ASN A 122 -1.84 -2.11 34.93
N THR A 123 -2.99 -1.45 34.79
CA THR A 123 -3.33 -0.76 33.56
C THR A 123 -2.43 0.47 33.50
N LEU A 124 -1.34 0.35 32.75
CA LEU A 124 -0.40 1.41 32.39
C LEU A 124 -1.13 2.44 31.52
N THR A 125 -2.05 3.19 32.12
CA THR A 125 -2.80 4.26 31.46
C THR A 125 -2.46 5.59 32.10
N ALA A 126 -2.34 6.63 31.30
CA ALA A 126 -2.12 7.99 31.77
C ALA A 126 -2.92 9.00 30.96
N PHE A 127 -3.12 10.19 31.51
CA PHE A 127 -3.75 11.33 30.84
C PHE A 127 -2.68 12.28 30.28
N PHE A 128 -2.89 12.67 29.04
CA PHE A 128 -2.17 13.73 28.35
C PHE A 128 -3.12 14.91 28.16
N GLU A 129 -2.84 16.01 28.86
CA GLU A 129 -3.62 17.25 28.76
C GLU A 129 -2.99 18.19 27.73
N VAL A 130 -3.82 18.73 26.85
CA VAL A 130 -3.40 19.61 25.77
C VAL A 130 -4.51 20.59 25.40
N HIS A 131 -4.14 21.79 24.93
CA HIS A 131 -5.10 22.74 24.41
C HIS A 131 -5.73 22.20 23.11
N ILE A 132 -7.05 22.39 22.93
CA ILE A 132 -7.80 21.88 21.77
C ILE A 132 -7.16 22.25 20.43
N GLY A 133 -6.72 23.51 20.30
CA GLY A 133 -6.10 24.02 19.08
C GLY A 133 -4.78 23.34 18.70
N ASN A 134 -4.15 22.61 19.63
CA ASN A 134 -2.91 21.87 19.37
C ASN A 134 -3.18 20.38 19.12
N VAL A 135 -4.37 19.83 19.41
CA VAL A 135 -4.68 18.38 19.29
C VAL A 135 -4.46 17.87 17.86
N LEU A 136 -4.89 18.65 16.86
CA LEU A 136 -4.83 18.26 15.45
C LEU A 136 -3.40 18.02 14.95
N GLN A 137 -2.38 18.61 15.57
CA GLN A 137 -1.00 18.39 15.14
C GLN A 137 -0.54 16.94 15.37
N TYR A 138 -1.09 16.26 16.38
CA TYR A 138 -0.74 14.87 16.69
C TYR A 138 -1.46 13.90 15.76
N PHE A 139 -2.76 14.10 15.53
CA PHE A 139 -3.53 13.31 14.57
C PHE A 139 -3.01 13.52 13.13
N GLY A 140 -2.68 14.75 12.78
CA GLY A 140 -2.08 15.10 11.50
C GLY A 140 -0.71 14.46 11.28
N ALA A 141 0.05 14.23 12.35
CA ALA A 141 1.37 13.60 12.31
C ALA A 141 1.35 12.07 12.53
N GLY A 142 0.25 11.47 12.98
CA GLY A 142 0.22 10.04 13.33
C GLY A 142 0.87 9.70 14.68
N VAL A 143 1.38 10.70 15.41
CA VAL A 143 2.19 10.51 16.62
C VAL A 143 2.08 11.72 17.57
N ILE A 144 2.06 11.44 18.88
CA ILE A 144 2.17 12.40 19.98
C ILE A 144 3.65 12.56 20.34
N TYR A 145 4.16 13.78 20.35
CA TYR A 145 5.58 14.07 20.56
C TYR A 145 5.79 15.35 21.38
N PRO A 146 6.95 15.50 22.04
CA PRO A 146 7.25 16.69 22.84
C PRO A 146 7.12 18.00 22.06
N THR A 147 6.61 19.04 22.72
CA THR A 147 6.26 20.33 22.13
C THR A 147 7.40 21.00 21.36
N LYS A 148 8.67 20.73 21.70
CA LYS A 148 9.84 21.25 20.98
C LYS A 148 9.91 20.85 19.50
N TYR A 149 9.28 19.74 19.13
CA TYR A 149 9.27 19.24 17.74
C TYR A 149 8.08 19.75 16.93
N SER A 150 7.17 20.51 17.55
CA SER A 150 6.06 21.10 16.82
C SER A 150 6.48 22.45 16.23
N SER A 151 6.25 22.60 14.93
CA SER A 151 6.32 23.88 14.23
C SER A 151 5.00 24.67 14.29
N GLN A 152 3.95 24.10 14.89
CA GLN A 152 2.56 24.57 14.79
C GLN A 152 1.86 24.77 16.15
N ASN A 153 2.59 24.94 17.24
CA ASN A 153 1.97 25.26 18.54
C ASN A 153 1.31 26.63 18.49
N ALA A 154 0.00 26.66 18.28
CA ALA A 154 -0.78 27.88 18.20
C ALA A 154 -1.08 28.44 19.60
N PHE A 155 -1.10 27.57 20.62
CA PHE A 155 -1.48 27.92 21.99
C PHE A 155 -0.48 27.36 23.00
N SER A 156 -0.26 28.09 24.08
CA SER A 156 0.52 27.60 25.22
C SER A 156 -0.36 26.70 26.10
N ASP A 157 0.16 25.54 26.48
CA ASP A 157 -0.50 24.57 27.36
C ASP A 157 0.50 23.94 28.33
N ILE A 158 0.07 22.96 29.12
CA ILE A 158 0.94 22.31 30.10
C ILE A 158 2.15 21.60 29.47
N GLN A 159 2.07 21.21 28.20
CA GLN A 159 3.15 20.53 27.49
C GLN A 159 4.27 21.53 27.14
N ALA A 160 3.95 22.81 27.00
CA ALA A 160 4.94 23.87 26.79
C ALA A 160 5.83 24.15 28.03
N ILE A 161 5.41 23.74 29.24
CA ILE A 161 6.21 23.92 30.46
C ILE A 161 7.49 23.08 30.42
N ASN A 162 7.36 21.84 29.92
CA ASN A 162 8.43 20.85 29.80
C ASN A 162 8.55 20.43 28.33
N SER A 163 8.91 21.36 27.45
CA SER A 163 8.87 21.17 25.99
C SER A 163 9.72 20.03 25.43
N ASP A 164 10.71 19.56 26.20
CA ASP A 164 11.54 18.40 25.87
C ASP A 164 10.86 17.04 26.11
N TYR A 165 9.77 17.01 26.86
CA TYR A 165 9.10 15.78 27.31
C TYR A 165 7.60 15.83 27.01
N LEU A 166 6.95 14.67 27.02
CA LEU A 166 5.51 14.56 27.21
C LEU A 166 5.20 14.56 28.70
N THR A 167 4.34 15.47 29.14
CA THR A 167 3.85 15.51 30.53
C THR A 167 2.58 14.67 30.65
N LEU A 168 2.69 13.54 31.34
CA LEU A 168 1.60 12.57 31.55
C LEU A 168 1.21 12.53 33.03
N SER A 169 -0.07 12.37 33.36
CA SER A 169 -0.50 12.30 34.76
C SER A 169 -1.69 11.38 34.98
N ASN A 170 -2.03 11.14 36.24
CA ASN A 170 -3.26 10.42 36.61
C ASN A 170 -4.46 11.37 36.81
N GLY A 171 -4.31 12.65 36.50
CA GLY A 171 -5.26 13.69 36.83
C GLY A 171 -5.35 14.80 35.79
N LYS A 172 -5.80 15.97 36.23
CA LYS A 172 -5.86 17.19 35.41
C LYS A 172 -5.09 18.31 36.09
N SER A 173 -4.55 19.24 35.33
CA SER A 173 -3.84 20.39 35.87
C SER A 173 -4.78 21.32 36.64
N ASN A 174 -4.23 22.09 37.58
CA ASN A 174 -4.93 23.19 38.23
C ASN A 174 -5.33 24.32 37.25
N THR A 175 -4.73 24.34 36.05
CA THR A 175 -5.05 25.28 34.96
C THR A 175 -6.04 24.72 33.95
N PHE A 176 -6.55 23.49 34.14
CA PHE A 176 -7.48 22.86 33.22
C PHE A 176 -8.77 23.69 33.09
N ASN A 177 -9.13 24.04 31.86
CA ASN A 177 -10.32 24.82 31.52
C ASN A 177 -11.07 24.21 30.32
N ALA A 178 -12.12 24.90 29.83
CA ALA A 178 -12.98 24.39 28.76
C ALA A 178 -12.27 24.22 27.40
N ASP A 179 -11.16 24.91 27.17
CA ASP A 179 -10.35 24.85 25.95
C ASP A 179 -9.29 23.73 25.99
N ASN A 180 -9.19 23.01 27.11
CA ASN A 180 -8.30 21.86 27.25
C ASN A 180 -9.02 20.55 26.97
N VAL A 181 -8.27 19.59 26.47
CA VAL A 181 -8.69 18.23 26.15
C VAL A 181 -7.81 17.25 26.93
N LEU A 182 -8.41 16.18 27.46
CA LEU A 182 -7.67 15.08 28.08
C LEU A 182 -7.67 13.87 27.17
N LEU A 183 -6.48 13.44 26.73
CA LEU A 183 -6.31 12.18 26.02
C LEU A 183 -5.94 11.11 27.04
N LYS A 184 -6.74 10.06 27.13
CA LYS A 184 -6.38 8.85 27.88
C LYS A 184 -5.55 7.95 26.98
N LEU A 185 -4.33 7.66 27.41
CA LEU A 185 -3.32 6.93 26.65
C LEU A 185 -3.05 5.57 27.29
N ASP A 186 -2.83 4.56 26.46
CA ASP A 186 -2.10 3.34 26.82
C ASP A 186 -0.60 3.63 26.73
N ILE A 187 0.10 3.59 27.87
CA ILE A 187 1.55 3.84 27.96
C ILE A 187 2.34 2.54 28.15
N SER A 188 1.73 1.39 27.91
CA SER A 188 2.42 0.09 27.96
C SER A 188 3.57 -0.02 26.96
N ASN A 189 3.60 0.83 25.93
CA ASN A 189 4.67 0.90 24.93
C ASN A 189 5.74 1.95 25.24
N VAL A 190 5.79 2.49 26.45
CA VAL A 190 6.85 3.40 26.88
C VAL A 190 7.85 2.62 27.73
N LYS A 191 9.14 2.69 27.42
CA LYS A 191 10.18 2.04 28.23
C LYS A 191 10.29 2.76 29.57
N GLU A 192 10.51 2.00 30.64
CA GLU A 192 10.73 2.57 31.97
C GLU A 192 11.92 3.54 31.99
N SER A 193 12.96 3.30 31.18
CA SER A 193 14.10 4.21 31.01
C SER A 193 13.75 5.59 30.46
N ASP A 194 12.62 5.69 29.75
CA ASP A 194 12.16 6.93 29.11
C ASP A 194 11.18 7.70 30.01
N ILE A 195 10.89 7.17 31.21
CA ILE A 195 9.95 7.74 32.18
C ILE A 195 10.75 8.31 33.35
N SER A 196 10.56 9.60 33.61
CA SER A 196 11.02 10.25 34.85
C SER A 196 9.81 10.55 35.73
N ASP A 197 9.77 9.93 36.91
CA ASP A 197 8.68 10.15 37.87
C ASP A 197 8.86 11.49 38.60
N PHE A 198 7.80 12.29 38.62
CA PHE A 198 7.64 13.46 39.47
C PHE A 198 6.48 13.18 40.45
N LYS A 199 6.33 14.05 41.45
CA LYS A 199 5.37 13.83 42.55
C LYS A 199 3.96 13.48 42.05
N ASP A 200 3.41 14.30 41.16
CA ASP A 200 2.00 14.18 40.71
C ASP A 200 1.87 13.83 39.22
N TYR A 201 2.98 13.73 38.50
CA TYR A 201 3.02 13.49 37.05
C TYR A 201 4.31 12.77 36.63
N LYS A 202 4.37 12.34 35.38
CA LYS A 202 5.51 11.68 34.75
C LYS A 202 5.96 12.49 33.55
N LEU A 203 7.26 12.55 33.33
CA LEU A 203 7.84 13.07 32.09
C LEU A 203 8.31 11.91 31.22
N VAL A 204 7.87 11.89 29.96
CA VAL A 204 8.23 10.87 28.99
C VAL A 204 9.10 11.49 27.91
N SER A 205 10.33 10.99 27.74
CA SER A 205 11.31 11.53 26.78
C SER A 205 11.16 10.98 25.36
N THR A 206 10.21 10.08 25.14
CA THR A 206 9.92 9.46 23.84
C THR A 206 8.56 9.92 23.29
N ALA A 207 8.27 9.55 22.05
CA ALA A 207 6.99 9.78 21.39
C ALA A 207 6.00 8.63 21.70
N ILE A 208 4.71 8.85 21.42
CA ILE A 208 3.65 7.84 21.59
C ILE A 208 2.78 7.87 20.31
N PRO A 209 2.53 6.75 19.62
CA PRO A 209 1.71 6.76 18.41
C PRO A 209 0.25 7.05 18.74
N ILE A 210 -0.50 7.68 17.83
CA ILE A 210 -1.92 7.99 18.08
C ILE A 210 -2.80 6.74 18.21
N SER A 211 -2.31 5.58 17.77
CA SER A 211 -2.94 4.28 18.04
C SER A 211 -2.93 3.89 19.53
N ARG A 212 -2.27 4.66 20.41
CA ARG A 212 -2.34 4.46 21.86
C ARG A 212 -3.39 5.34 22.55
N ILE A 213 -4.10 6.18 21.79
CA ILE A 213 -5.22 6.96 22.32
C ILE A 213 -6.41 6.02 22.53
N ILE A 214 -6.76 5.81 23.79
CA ILE A 214 -7.91 5.02 24.22
C ILE A 214 -9.18 5.86 24.09
N LYS A 215 -9.15 7.10 24.60
CA LYS A 215 -10.29 8.00 24.61
C LYS A 215 -9.85 9.46 24.64
N LEU A 216 -10.65 10.34 24.07
CA LEU A 216 -10.46 11.79 24.11
C LEU A 216 -11.63 12.42 24.87
N TYR A 217 -11.36 13.09 25.98
CA TYR A 217 -12.38 13.75 26.80
C TYR A 217 -12.42 15.25 26.53
N VAL A 218 -13.62 15.77 26.26
CA VAL A 218 -13.87 17.21 26.07
C VAL A 218 -14.89 17.72 27.08
N SER A 219 -14.88 19.04 27.30
CA SER A 219 -15.75 19.69 28.29
C SER A 219 -17.24 19.69 27.92
N ASN A 220 -17.58 19.82 26.63
CA ASN A 220 -18.96 19.89 26.15
C ASN A 220 -19.08 19.48 24.66
N GLU A 221 -20.32 19.31 24.17
CA GLU A 221 -20.59 18.92 22.77
C GLU A 221 -20.12 19.96 21.75
N GLY A 222 -20.16 21.26 22.07
CA GLY A 222 -19.67 22.30 21.18
C GLY A 222 -18.17 22.17 20.88
N VAL A 223 -17.39 21.80 21.90
CA VAL A 223 -15.95 21.52 21.76
C VAL A 223 -15.71 20.27 20.92
N LYS A 224 -16.52 19.21 21.09
CA LYS A 224 -16.49 18.00 20.25
C LYS A 224 -16.74 18.33 18.77
N GLN A 225 -17.83 19.04 18.48
CA GLN A 225 -18.19 19.40 17.11
C GLN A 225 -17.11 20.28 16.46
N ARG A 226 -16.61 21.28 17.19
CA ARG A 226 -15.51 22.12 16.72
C ARG A 226 -14.26 21.31 16.38
N LEU A 227 -13.88 20.34 17.21
CA LEU A 227 -12.72 19.48 16.96
C LEU A 227 -12.90 18.64 15.68
N LEU A 228 -14.10 18.10 15.46
CA LEU A 228 -14.44 17.31 14.27
C LEU A 228 -14.46 18.16 12.99
N GLU A 229 -15.00 19.37 13.05
CA GLU A 229 -15.04 20.31 11.93
C GLU A 229 -13.63 20.81 11.57
N GLU A 230 -12.86 21.24 12.57
CA GLU A 230 -11.50 21.73 12.35
C GLU A 230 -10.58 20.63 11.81
N SER A 231 -10.73 19.37 12.25
CA SER A 231 -9.94 18.24 11.74
C SER A 231 -10.17 18.02 10.24
N GLN A 232 -11.42 18.14 9.78
CA GLN A 232 -11.79 18.03 8.38
C GLN A 232 -11.33 19.22 7.54
N LEU A 233 -11.47 20.44 8.05
CA LEU A 233 -11.12 21.67 7.33
C LEU A 233 -9.62 21.86 7.16
N ARG A 234 -8.82 21.44 8.14
CA ARG A 234 -7.37 21.67 8.19
C ARG A 234 -6.52 20.48 7.76
N ASP A 235 -7.15 19.38 7.29
CA ASP A 235 -6.46 18.12 7.01
C ASP A 235 -5.64 17.60 8.22
N GLY A 236 -6.12 17.92 9.44
CA GLY A 236 -5.46 17.69 10.73
C GLY A 236 -5.50 16.25 11.23
N GLY A 237 -5.68 15.27 10.33
CA GLY A 237 -5.97 13.89 10.66
C GLY A 237 -7.47 13.62 10.82
N ILE A 238 -7.84 12.34 10.78
CA ILE A 238 -9.22 11.89 11.00
C ILE A 238 -9.36 11.48 12.47
N ILE A 239 -10.38 12.02 13.13
CA ILE A 239 -10.72 11.69 14.52
C ILE A 239 -12.12 11.06 14.49
N PRO A 240 -12.26 9.76 14.84
CA PRO A 240 -13.58 9.14 14.97
C PRO A 240 -14.40 9.88 16.01
N GLU A 241 -15.69 10.09 15.72
CA GLU A 241 -16.59 10.71 16.68
C GLU A 241 -16.68 9.88 17.97
N GLU A 242 -16.66 8.55 17.82
CA GLU A 242 -16.77 7.56 18.89
C GLU A 242 -15.53 7.54 19.82
N LEU A 243 -14.39 8.08 19.36
CA LEU A 243 -13.19 8.27 20.18
C LEU A 243 -13.39 9.42 21.19
N ILE A 244 -14.31 10.34 20.92
CA ILE A 244 -14.54 11.53 21.73
C ILE A 244 -15.68 11.30 22.72
N THR A 245 -15.42 11.55 24.00
CA THR A 245 -16.42 11.56 25.07
C THR A 245 -16.60 12.96 25.60
N VAL A 246 -17.86 13.38 25.71
CA VAL A 246 -18.23 14.63 26.37
C VAL A 246 -18.34 14.38 27.87
N GLY A 247 -17.71 15.27 28.64
CA GLY A 247 -17.56 15.14 30.09
C GLY A 247 -16.21 14.54 30.46
N LEU A 248 -15.69 14.95 31.62
CA LEU A 248 -14.46 14.40 32.18
C LEU A 248 -14.77 13.13 33.00
N PRO A 249 -13.81 12.20 33.12
CA PRO A 249 -13.88 11.14 34.10
C PRO A 249 -14.12 11.70 35.51
N ASN A 250 -14.95 11.01 36.30
CA ASN A 250 -15.22 11.39 37.68
C ASN A 250 -13.93 11.31 38.51
N GLU A 251 -13.80 12.20 39.50
CA GLU A 251 -12.77 12.11 40.56
C GLU A 251 -11.30 12.20 40.07
N LEU A 252 -11.02 12.89 38.97
CA LEU A 252 -9.64 13.14 38.57
C LEU A 252 -8.91 14.06 39.58
N PRO A 253 -7.75 13.64 40.13
CA PRO A 253 -6.98 14.48 41.03
C PRO A 253 -6.46 15.73 40.31
N THR A 254 -6.36 16.83 41.04
CA THR A 254 -5.72 18.05 40.53
C THR A 254 -4.21 17.94 40.74
N ILE A 255 -3.44 18.21 39.69
CA ILE A 255 -1.97 18.18 39.74
C ILE A 255 -1.35 19.57 39.52
N SER A 256 -0.13 19.75 39.99
CA SER A 256 0.68 20.94 39.72
C SER A 256 1.92 20.56 38.90
N VAL A 257 2.05 21.15 37.71
CA VAL A 257 3.17 20.89 36.80
C VAL A 257 4.23 21.96 37.02
N SER A 258 5.47 21.53 37.26
CA SER A 258 6.63 22.41 37.41
C SER A 258 7.62 22.20 36.27
N ARG A 259 8.45 23.21 36.00
CA ARG A 259 9.51 23.14 35.01
C ARG A 259 10.61 22.18 35.47
N SER A 260 10.99 21.24 34.61
CA SER A 260 12.11 20.31 34.80
C SER A 260 13.39 20.83 34.16
N MET A 261 14.48 20.08 34.37
CA MET A 261 15.69 20.25 33.58
C MET A 261 15.44 19.86 32.11
N PRO A 262 16.15 20.47 31.15
CA PRO A 262 16.05 20.12 29.74
C PRO A 262 16.38 18.63 29.49
N GLY A 263 15.72 18.06 28.49
CA GLY A 263 15.99 16.69 28.03
C GLY A 263 17.17 16.61 27.08
N THR A 264 17.85 15.47 27.06
CA THR A 264 18.99 15.20 26.18
C THR A 264 18.63 14.36 24.94
N VAL A 265 17.44 13.75 24.93
CA VAL A 265 17.01 12.86 23.84
C VAL A 265 16.58 13.69 22.63
N ASP A 266 17.14 13.37 21.47
CA ASP A 266 16.74 13.93 20.18
C ASP A 266 15.95 12.91 19.33
N LEU A 267 14.67 13.22 19.08
CA LEU A 267 13.73 12.43 18.28
C LEU A 267 13.62 12.90 16.82
N THR A 268 14.37 13.92 16.39
CA THR A 268 14.22 14.55 15.06
C THR A 268 14.25 13.51 13.93
N ASN A 269 15.27 12.65 13.91
CA ASN A 269 15.43 11.63 12.87
C ASN A 269 14.33 10.56 12.91
N ASN A 270 13.90 10.15 14.11
CA ASN A 270 12.84 9.15 14.28
C ASN A 270 11.49 9.72 13.84
N LEU A 271 11.18 10.96 14.18
CA LEU A 271 9.94 11.62 13.78
C LEU A 271 9.87 11.84 12.26
N ASP A 272 10.97 12.27 11.63
CA ASP A 272 11.04 12.39 10.17
C ASP A 272 10.87 11.03 9.48
N ARG A 273 11.59 10.01 9.94
CA ARG A 273 11.49 8.65 9.37
C ARG A 273 10.09 8.05 9.54
N PHE A 274 9.46 8.25 10.70
CA PHE A 274 8.08 7.83 10.95
C PHE A 274 7.09 8.53 10.02
N ASP A 275 7.20 9.85 9.88
CA ASP A 275 6.36 10.66 8.99
C ASP A 275 6.46 10.17 7.54
N LYS A 276 7.67 9.94 7.03
CA LYS A 276 7.92 9.44 5.68
C LYS A 276 7.34 8.04 5.45
N ILE A 277 7.62 7.09 6.35
CA ILE A 277 7.15 5.69 6.19
C ILE A 277 5.62 5.62 6.30
N LEU A 278 5.03 6.30 7.29
CA LEU A 278 3.58 6.33 7.44
C LEU A 278 2.90 7.04 6.27
N GLY A 279 3.53 8.08 5.71
CA GLY A 279 3.10 8.77 4.50
C GLY A 279 3.03 7.85 3.29
N LEU A 280 4.07 7.04 3.07
CA LEU A 280 4.08 6.03 2.01
C LEU A 280 2.92 5.04 2.17
N ILE A 281 2.77 4.47 3.38
CA ILE A 281 1.76 3.45 3.64
C ILE A 281 0.36 4.04 3.49
N ALA A 282 0.08 5.21 4.07
CA ALA A 282 -1.22 5.86 3.93
C ALA A 282 -1.52 6.27 2.47
N GLY A 283 -0.52 6.80 1.76
CA GLY A 283 -0.68 7.28 0.40
C GLY A 283 -0.93 6.16 -0.61
N THR A 284 -0.33 4.98 -0.43
CA THR A 284 -0.48 3.85 -1.37
C THR A 284 -1.84 3.18 -1.33
N LYS A 285 -2.60 3.32 -0.23
CA LYS A 285 -3.94 2.70 -0.04
C LYS A 285 -4.85 2.85 -1.25
N ASN A 286 -4.90 4.05 -1.82
CA ASN A 286 -5.91 4.44 -2.79
C ASN A 286 -5.47 4.27 -4.25
N TYR A 287 -4.29 3.70 -4.54
CA TYR A 287 -3.79 3.65 -5.91
C TYR A 287 -4.78 3.00 -6.89
N ASN A 288 -5.30 1.81 -6.59
CA ASN A 288 -6.28 1.13 -7.44
C ASN A 288 -7.59 1.91 -7.59
N VAL A 289 -8.01 2.65 -6.56
CA VAL A 289 -9.20 3.53 -6.63
C VAL A 289 -8.94 4.69 -7.59
N LEU A 290 -7.75 5.29 -7.53
CA LEU A 290 -7.35 6.39 -8.43
C LEU A 290 -7.25 5.93 -9.89
N THR A 291 -6.80 4.69 -10.14
CA THR A 291 -6.65 4.13 -11.49
C THR A 291 -7.88 3.35 -11.98
N LEU A 292 -8.96 3.33 -11.20
CA LEU A 292 -10.12 2.47 -11.44
C LEU A 292 -10.74 2.67 -12.82
N GLY A 293 -10.98 3.92 -13.21
CA GLY A 293 -11.59 4.27 -14.50
C GLY A 293 -10.77 3.89 -15.74
N LYS A 294 -9.59 3.29 -15.56
CA LYS A 294 -8.70 2.83 -16.64
C LYS A 294 -8.34 1.35 -16.53
N THR A 295 -8.28 0.82 -15.31
CA THR A 295 -7.88 -0.57 -15.04
C THR A 295 -9.07 -1.50 -14.89
N ASP A 296 -10.26 -0.97 -14.59
CA ASP A 296 -11.45 -1.76 -14.23
C ASP A 296 -11.19 -2.77 -13.09
N ILE A 297 -10.18 -2.48 -12.25
CA ILE A 297 -9.80 -3.27 -11.08
C ILE A 297 -9.94 -2.39 -9.85
N TYR A 298 -10.93 -2.71 -9.02
CA TYR A 298 -11.08 -2.10 -7.71
C TYR A 298 -10.42 -2.98 -6.64
N LYS A 299 -9.56 -2.35 -5.85
CA LYS A 299 -9.09 -2.89 -4.57
C LYS A 299 -9.33 -1.85 -3.49
N SER A 300 -9.89 -2.28 -2.37
CA SER A 300 -10.04 -1.43 -1.18
C SER A 300 -8.69 -0.97 -0.59
N LEU A 301 -7.63 -1.75 -0.82
CA LEU A 301 -6.23 -1.45 -0.50
C LEU A 301 -5.34 -1.96 -1.64
N SER A 302 -4.32 -1.21 -2.04
CA SER A 302 -3.36 -1.65 -3.06
C SER A 302 -2.46 -2.80 -2.58
N ASP A 303 -1.99 -3.64 -3.49
CA ASP A 303 -0.98 -4.67 -3.17
C ASP A 303 0.30 -4.03 -2.61
N HIS A 304 0.66 -2.86 -3.11
CA HIS A 304 1.85 -2.12 -2.66
C HIS A 304 1.72 -1.58 -1.24
N PHE A 305 0.49 -1.37 -0.75
CA PHE A 305 0.27 -1.14 0.68
C PHE A 305 0.73 -2.37 1.49
N PHE A 306 0.32 -3.57 1.07
CA PHE A 306 0.66 -4.81 1.76
C PHE A 306 2.16 -5.15 1.63
N TYR A 307 2.77 -4.97 0.46
CA TYR A 307 4.21 -5.16 0.30
C TYR A 307 5.02 -4.21 1.18
N ALA A 308 4.56 -2.95 1.33
CA ALA A 308 5.20 -1.99 2.21
C ALA A 308 5.10 -2.41 3.69
N ILE A 309 3.92 -2.75 4.20
CA ILE A 309 3.81 -3.17 5.60
C ILE A 309 4.50 -4.53 5.85
N GLN A 310 4.53 -5.43 4.87
CA GLN A 310 5.27 -6.70 4.93
C GLN A 310 6.80 -6.52 4.96
N ALA A 311 7.31 -5.37 4.52
CA ALA A 311 8.72 -5.04 4.72
C ALA A 311 9.06 -4.79 6.21
N ILE A 312 8.07 -4.40 7.01
CA ILE A 312 8.17 -4.19 8.46
C ILE A 312 7.79 -5.46 9.22
N ASP A 313 6.64 -6.06 8.89
CA ASP A 313 6.13 -7.28 9.49
C ASP A 313 5.79 -8.29 8.38
N PRO A 314 6.69 -9.24 8.05
CA PRO A 314 6.49 -10.16 6.95
C PRO A 314 5.20 -10.98 7.03
N LEU A 315 4.64 -11.18 8.22
CA LEU A 315 3.43 -11.98 8.44
C LEU A 315 2.13 -11.19 8.20
N PHE A 316 2.21 -9.86 8.07
CA PHE A 316 1.04 -9.01 7.95
C PHE A 316 0.27 -9.30 6.65
N ALA A 317 -0.98 -9.76 6.78
CA ALA A 317 -1.91 -9.99 5.68
C ALA A 317 -1.35 -10.87 4.53
N LYS A 318 -0.54 -11.89 4.87
CA LYS A 318 0.03 -12.83 3.88
C LYS A 318 -1.02 -13.56 3.05
N GLU A 319 -2.24 -13.66 3.56
CA GLU A 319 -3.39 -14.24 2.87
C GLU A 319 -3.86 -13.40 1.66
N ILE A 320 -3.43 -12.14 1.53
CA ILE A 320 -3.80 -11.26 0.41
C ILE A 320 -2.74 -11.26 -0.68
N VAL A 321 -1.48 -11.06 -0.30
CA VAL A 321 -0.35 -11.03 -1.23
C VAL A 321 0.82 -11.84 -0.69
N ILE A 322 1.41 -12.64 -1.58
CA ILE A 322 2.54 -13.53 -1.31
C ILE A 322 3.70 -13.07 -2.21
N SER A 323 4.43 -12.00 -1.84
CA SER A 323 5.64 -11.64 -2.59
C SER A 323 6.77 -11.14 -1.70
N SER A 324 7.84 -11.94 -1.66
CA SER A 324 9.10 -11.59 -1.00
C SER A 324 9.90 -10.54 -1.78
N GLN A 325 9.74 -10.47 -3.10
CA GLN A 325 10.54 -9.57 -3.95
C GLN A 325 10.04 -8.12 -3.88
N HIS A 326 8.72 -7.90 -3.96
CA HIS A 326 8.17 -6.55 -3.87
C HIS A 326 8.42 -5.92 -2.50
N SER A 327 8.32 -6.71 -1.44
CA SER A 327 8.63 -6.26 -0.07
C SER A 327 10.12 -5.93 0.12
N GLU A 328 11.03 -6.54 -0.65
CA GLU A 328 12.47 -6.24 -0.59
C GLU A 328 12.79 -4.79 -0.98
N PHE A 329 12.14 -4.27 -2.03
CA PHE A 329 12.27 -2.86 -2.41
C PHE A 329 11.93 -1.93 -1.25
N TYR A 330 10.83 -2.20 -0.54
CA TYR A 330 10.40 -1.41 0.61
C TYR A 330 11.34 -1.56 1.81
N LYS A 331 11.95 -2.74 2.01
CA LYS A 331 12.99 -2.93 3.04
C LYS A 331 14.17 -1.99 2.80
N TRP A 332 14.68 -1.93 1.57
CA TRP A 332 15.76 -1.00 1.22
C TRP A 332 15.36 0.46 1.42
N LEU A 333 14.15 0.80 1.00
CA LEU A 333 13.60 2.14 1.10
C LEU A 333 13.47 2.59 2.57
N PHE A 334 12.93 1.74 3.45
CA PHE A 334 12.72 2.06 4.86
C PHE A 334 13.99 2.01 5.71
N ALA A 335 14.91 1.10 5.39
CA ALA A 335 16.20 0.98 6.07
C ALA A 335 17.24 2.00 5.58
N ASN A 336 16.99 2.67 4.45
CA ASN A 336 17.99 3.41 3.70
C ASN A 336 19.27 2.58 3.44
N ASP A 337 19.07 1.29 3.14
CA ASP A 337 20.14 0.33 2.93
C ASP A 337 19.93 -0.36 1.57
N VAL A 338 20.57 0.20 0.55
CA VAL A 338 20.41 -0.23 -0.84
C VAL A 338 21.65 -1.01 -1.27
N PRO A 339 21.49 -2.16 -1.97
CA PRO A 339 22.61 -2.90 -2.52
C PRO A 339 23.57 -2.02 -3.33
N LYS A 340 24.88 -2.22 -3.14
CA LYS A 340 25.94 -1.36 -3.73
C LYS A 340 25.96 -1.35 -5.26
N ASP A 341 25.46 -2.40 -5.88
CA ASP A 341 25.28 -2.55 -7.33
C ASP A 341 24.11 -1.71 -7.89
N ARG A 342 23.24 -1.19 -7.02
CA ARG A 342 22.06 -0.37 -7.37
C ARG A 342 22.28 1.11 -7.10
N VAL A 343 23.38 1.64 -7.59
CA VAL A 343 23.86 3.02 -7.31
C VAL A 343 22.80 4.10 -7.57
N LEU A 344 22.05 4.01 -8.69
CA LEU A 344 21.01 4.98 -9.03
C LEU A 344 19.84 4.96 -8.03
N LEU A 345 19.41 3.76 -7.62
CA LEU A 345 18.37 3.61 -6.62
C LEU A 345 18.86 4.09 -5.25
N GLY A 346 20.12 3.80 -4.88
CA GLY A 346 20.75 4.30 -3.67
C GLY A 346 20.77 5.82 -3.59
N TRP A 347 21.08 6.49 -4.71
CA TRP A 347 21.04 7.95 -4.76
C TRP A 347 19.61 8.48 -4.54
N LEU A 348 18.61 7.87 -5.17
CA LEU A 348 17.21 8.29 -5.02
C LEU A 348 16.70 8.15 -3.60
N ILE A 349 16.96 7.00 -2.98
CA ILE A 349 16.51 6.70 -1.62
C ILE A 349 17.12 7.71 -0.64
N ASN A 350 18.43 7.96 -0.73
CA ASN A 350 19.07 9.00 0.08
C ASN A 350 18.45 10.38 -0.16
N ARG A 351 18.20 10.75 -1.43
CA ARG A 351 17.64 12.05 -1.80
C ARG A 351 16.21 12.28 -1.30
N ILE A 352 15.41 11.22 -1.12
CA ILE A 352 14.04 11.32 -0.56
C ILE A 352 14.05 11.76 0.91
N TYR A 353 15.11 11.43 1.65
CA TYR A 353 15.28 11.87 3.03
C TYR A 353 15.67 13.35 3.15
N ASP A 354 16.19 13.96 2.09
CA ASP A 354 16.42 15.41 2.06
C ASP A 354 15.07 16.16 1.99
N ASP A 355 14.85 17.08 2.93
CA ASP A 355 13.58 17.82 3.11
C ASP A 355 13.30 18.89 2.04
N SER A 356 13.92 18.79 0.86
CA SER A 356 13.84 19.78 -0.21
C SER A 356 13.23 19.24 -1.51
N ASN A 357 12.52 20.11 -2.24
CA ASN A 357 11.90 19.79 -3.53
C ASN A 357 12.91 19.28 -4.56
N PHE A 358 12.46 18.46 -5.51
CA PHE A 358 13.27 18.01 -6.65
C PHE A 358 13.42 19.13 -7.70
N THR A 359 14.66 19.42 -8.09
CA THR A 359 15.04 20.58 -8.92
C THR A 359 15.85 20.19 -10.16
N ASP A 360 16.22 21.17 -10.98
CA ASP A 360 17.15 20.95 -12.10
C ASP A 360 18.57 20.62 -11.64
N LYS A 361 18.95 21.00 -10.41
CA LYS A 361 20.22 20.56 -9.81
C LYS A 361 20.22 19.05 -9.63
N ASP A 362 19.12 18.50 -9.15
CA ASP A 362 18.92 17.05 -8.99
C ASP A 362 18.95 16.35 -10.36
N THR A 363 18.31 16.92 -11.39
CA THR A 363 18.40 16.41 -12.77
C THR A 363 19.83 16.34 -13.30
N LYS A 364 20.64 17.38 -13.05
CA LYS A 364 22.06 17.38 -13.48
C LYS A 364 22.89 16.34 -12.71
N ALA A 365 22.70 16.26 -11.39
CA ALA A 365 23.41 15.29 -10.54
C ALA A 365 23.05 13.84 -10.92
N PHE A 366 21.76 13.55 -11.08
CA PHE A 366 21.30 12.22 -11.46
C PHE A 366 21.76 11.83 -12.87
N ARG A 367 21.77 12.78 -13.83
CA ARG A 367 22.33 12.54 -15.18
C ARG A 367 23.80 12.15 -15.12
N GLN A 368 24.62 12.88 -14.37
CA GLN A 368 26.04 12.57 -14.23
C GLN A 368 26.26 11.16 -13.62
N LEU A 369 25.45 10.81 -12.63
CA LEU A 369 25.46 9.47 -12.04
C LEU A 369 25.04 8.38 -13.06
N SER A 370 23.98 8.61 -13.83
CA SER A 370 23.54 7.70 -14.89
C SER A 370 24.63 7.49 -15.95
N SER A 371 25.32 8.55 -16.39
CA SER A 371 26.40 8.45 -17.37
C SER A 371 27.64 7.71 -16.85
N SER A 372 27.90 7.76 -15.55
CA SER A 372 29.01 7.01 -14.93
C SER A 372 28.63 5.58 -14.57
N SER A 373 27.33 5.29 -14.44
CA SER A 373 26.83 3.93 -14.29
C SER A 373 26.97 3.18 -15.62
N LYS A 374 27.44 1.92 -15.58
CA LYS A 374 27.43 1.03 -16.76
C LYS A 374 26.02 0.53 -17.13
N GLY A 375 24.99 1.24 -16.67
CA GLY A 375 23.61 0.78 -16.67
C GLY A 375 22.88 0.91 -18.00
N PHE A 376 23.31 1.81 -18.87
CA PHE A 376 22.59 2.21 -20.10
C PHE A 376 23.48 2.09 -21.36
N ILE A 377 24.31 1.04 -21.40
CA ILE A 377 25.21 0.81 -22.53
C ILE A 377 24.37 0.64 -23.81
N HIS A 378 24.72 1.37 -24.87
CA HIS A 378 24.01 1.43 -26.15
C HIS A 378 22.68 2.22 -26.15
N GLU A 379 22.27 2.78 -25.02
CA GLU A 379 21.04 3.58 -24.88
C GLU A 379 21.32 5.06 -24.56
N GLU A 380 22.57 5.51 -24.64
CA GLU A 380 23.03 6.80 -24.13
C GLU A 380 22.28 7.97 -24.78
N LYS A 381 22.00 7.87 -26.09
CA LYS A 381 21.26 8.91 -26.83
C LYS A 381 19.82 9.07 -26.34
N LEU A 382 19.13 7.96 -26.03
CA LEU A 382 17.77 8.00 -25.50
C LEU A 382 17.78 8.56 -24.08
N VAL A 383 18.72 8.15 -23.25
CA VAL A 383 18.89 8.67 -21.89
C VAL A 383 19.17 10.17 -21.89
N ASP A 384 20.04 10.66 -22.77
CA ASP A 384 20.32 12.09 -22.92
C ASP A 384 19.08 12.89 -23.36
N ARG A 385 18.29 12.33 -24.27
CA ARG A 385 17.00 12.92 -24.68
C ARG A 385 16.04 12.99 -23.49
N ILE A 386 15.88 11.92 -22.72
CA ILE A 386 15.03 11.88 -21.51
C ILE A 386 15.42 13.00 -20.54
N PHE A 387 16.72 13.15 -20.24
CA PHE A 387 17.18 14.22 -19.34
C PHE A 387 16.97 15.63 -19.91
N SER A 388 17.08 15.81 -21.22
CA SER A 388 16.75 17.08 -21.89
C SER A 388 15.26 17.43 -21.74
N LEU A 389 14.37 16.45 -21.95
CA LEU A 389 12.93 16.61 -21.76
C LEU A 389 12.56 16.89 -20.30
N LEU A 390 13.23 16.24 -19.33
CA LEU A 390 13.03 16.50 -17.90
C LEU A 390 13.39 17.92 -17.47
N GLN A 391 14.27 18.62 -18.21
CA GLN A 391 14.57 20.03 -17.93
C GLN A 391 13.46 20.96 -18.44
N LYS A 392 12.79 20.60 -19.53
CA LYS A 392 11.72 21.40 -20.15
C LYS A 392 10.37 21.20 -19.45
N SER A 393 9.87 22.24 -18.78
CA SER A 393 8.64 22.17 -17.96
C SER A 393 7.41 21.58 -18.65
N LEU A 394 7.15 21.94 -19.91
CA LEU A 394 5.96 21.51 -20.66
C LEU A 394 6.06 20.07 -21.20
N GLU A 395 7.29 19.59 -21.43
CA GLU A 395 7.53 18.29 -22.07
C GLU A 395 7.82 17.18 -21.05
N ARG A 396 8.02 17.49 -19.75
CA ARG A 396 8.50 16.51 -18.77
C ARG A 396 7.71 15.21 -18.72
N LYS A 397 6.39 15.25 -18.92
CA LYS A 397 5.54 14.06 -18.81
C LYS A 397 5.70 13.08 -19.98
N SER A 398 6.19 13.51 -21.14
CA SER A 398 6.37 12.63 -22.29
C SER A 398 7.46 11.56 -22.07
N VAL A 399 8.36 11.80 -21.12
CA VAL A 399 9.50 10.93 -20.83
C VAL A 399 9.10 9.54 -20.35
N PHE A 400 7.91 9.37 -19.76
CA PHE A 400 7.50 8.05 -19.27
C PHE A 400 7.40 7.03 -20.40
N LYS A 401 6.96 7.45 -21.60
CA LYS A 401 6.93 6.57 -22.77
C LYS A 401 8.36 6.19 -23.20
N GLU A 402 9.25 7.18 -23.28
CA GLU A 402 10.64 6.95 -23.69
C GLU A 402 11.41 6.06 -22.68
N ILE A 403 11.14 6.18 -21.39
CA ILE A 403 11.76 5.32 -20.37
C ILE A 403 11.26 3.87 -20.47
N LEU A 404 10.00 3.66 -20.83
CA LEU A 404 9.44 2.31 -20.97
C LEU A 404 9.98 1.58 -22.21
N GLU A 405 10.39 2.33 -23.23
CA GLU A 405 11.05 1.82 -24.45
C GLU A 405 12.49 1.34 -24.21
N LEU A 406 13.12 1.70 -23.08
CA LEU A 406 14.46 1.24 -22.74
C LEU A 406 14.50 -0.27 -22.43
N GLU A 407 15.58 -0.95 -22.81
CA GLU A 407 15.85 -2.35 -22.49
C GLU A 407 16.57 -2.50 -21.15
N SER A 408 17.31 -1.48 -20.71
CA SER A 408 18.08 -1.50 -19.46
C SER A 408 17.25 -1.83 -18.21
N GLN A 409 17.85 -2.62 -17.32
CA GLN A 409 17.33 -2.89 -15.97
C GLN A 409 17.30 -1.63 -15.08
N GLN A 410 18.10 -0.61 -15.39
CA GLN A 410 18.15 0.66 -14.67
C GLN A 410 17.00 1.60 -15.01
N LYS A 411 16.18 1.27 -16.02
CA LYS A 411 15.00 2.07 -16.38
C LYS A 411 14.02 2.24 -15.21
N PHE A 412 13.97 1.29 -14.28
CA PHE A 412 13.17 1.42 -13.06
C PHE A 412 13.60 2.62 -12.22
N ALA A 413 14.89 2.75 -11.90
CA ALA A 413 15.40 3.89 -11.14
C ALA A 413 15.19 5.21 -11.90
N LEU A 414 15.42 5.21 -13.22
CA LEU A 414 15.16 6.40 -14.05
C LEU A 414 13.68 6.79 -14.05
N TYR A 415 12.77 5.83 -14.04
CA TYR A 415 11.34 6.07 -13.95
C TYR A 415 10.95 6.71 -12.62
N LEU A 416 11.43 6.16 -11.50
CA LEU A 416 11.22 6.73 -10.16
C LEU A 416 11.75 8.17 -10.08
N PHE A 417 12.95 8.41 -10.62
CA PHE A 417 13.54 9.74 -10.69
C PHE A 417 12.66 10.70 -11.49
N ALA A 418 12.24 10.31 -12.70
CA ALA A 418 11.40 11.14 -13.55
C ALA A 418 10.09 11.50 -12.83
N PHE A 419 9.48 10.53 -12.16
CA PHE A 419 8.25 10.75 -11.39
C PHE A 419 8.44 11.74 -10.24
N LEU A 420 9.50 11.58 -9.44
CA LEU A 420 9.87 12.52 -8.37
C LEU A 420 10.24 13.90 -8.94
N ARG A 421 10.91 13.97 -10.09
CA ARG A 421 11.25 15.25 -10.72
C ARG A 421 10.00 16.01 -11.17
N ILE A 422 8.98 15.31 -11.65
CA ILE A 422 7.73 15.90 -12.13
C ILE A 422 6.84 16.33 -10.97
N TYR A 423 6.73 15.50 -9.92
CA TYR A 423 5.73 15.67 -8.86
C TYR A 423 6.28 15.94 -7.46
N GLY A 424 7.59 15.79 -7.23
CA GLY A 424 8.26 15.95 -5.94
C GLY A 424 8.41 17.41 -5.51
N THR A 425 7.27 18.10 -5.37
CA THR A 425 7.16 19.43 -4.78
C THR A 425 6.20 19.39 -3.58
N LYS A 426 6.67 19.83 -2.43
CA LYS A 426 5.87 19.89 -1.19
C LYS A 426 4.80 20.97 -1.21
N THR A 427 4.82 21.85 -2.22
CA THR A 427 3.83 22.93 -2.35
C THR A 427 2.46 22.45 -2.82
N ASN A 428 2.40 21.39 -3.63
CA ASN A 428 1.17 20.83 -4.20
C ASN A 428 1.24 19.28 -4.19
N PRO A 429 1.16 18.64 -3.00
CA PRO A 429 1.21 17.19 -2.87
C PRO A 429 0.02 16.44 -3.50
N GLU A 430 -1.05 17.16 -3.86
CA GLU A 430 -2.27 16.64 -4.49
C GLU A 430 -2.16 16.47 -6.01
N LEU A 431 -1.29 17.24 -6.68
CA LEU A 431 -1.11 17.20 -8.13
C LEU A 431 -0.91 15.79 -8.74
N PRO A 432 -0.04 14.91 -8.20
CA PRO A 432 0.14 13.56 -8.73
C PRO A 432 -1.15 12.73 -8.71
N ARG A 433 -2.02 12.90 -7.70
CA ARG A 433 -3.27 12.13 -7.56
C ARG A 433 -4.27 12.51 -8.64
N LEU A 434 -4.40 13.81 -8.89
CA LEU A 434 -5.23 14.35 -9.96
C LEU A 434 -4.75 13.86 -11.33
N ASP A 435 -3.44 13.76 -11.55
CA ASP A 435 -2.91 13.32 -12.84
C ASP A 435 -2.98 11.80 -13.05
N ILE A 436 -2.71 10.99 -12.02
CA ILE A 436 -2.81 9.52 -12.09
C ILE A 436 -4.22 9.09 -12.50
N SER A 437 -5.25 9.78 -12.00
CA SER A 437 -6.64 9.48 -12.39
C SER A 437 -6.93 9.69 -13.88
N LYS A 438 -6.15 10.54 -14.55
CA LYS A 438 -6.28 10.86 -15.97
C LYS A 438 -5.36 9.99 -16.83
N ASN A 439 -4.11 9.84 -16.40
CA ASN A 439 -3.02 9.19 -17.12
C ASN A 439 -2.27 8.23 -16.18
N PRO A 440 -2.85 7.06 -15.86
CA PRO A 440 -2.24 6.16 -14.89
C PRO A 440 -0.93 5.59 -15.45
N PRO A 441 0.16 5.64 -14.67
CA PRO A 441 1.40 4.99 -15.02
C PRO A 441 1.25 3.46 -14.97
N VAL A 442 1.61 2.76 -16.06
CA VAL A 442 1.24 1.33 -16.23
C VAL A 442 2.21 0.39 -15.50
N LYS A 443 3.53 0.48 -15.73
CA LYS A 443 4.49 -0.56 -15.26
C LYS A 443 5.09 -0.31 -13.87
N PHE A 444 5.43 0.94 -13.54
CA PHE A 444 6.13 1.30 -12.30
C PHE A 444 5.35 2.31 -11.46
N GLY A 445 4.07 2.47 -11.75
CA GLY A 445 3.22 3.51 -11.20
C GLY A 445 3.05 3.41 -9.69
N GLU A 446 2.76 2.22 -9.16
CA GLU A 446 2.58 2.01 -7.72
C GLU A 446 3.85 2.27 -6.92
N TYR A 447 5.02 1.81 -7.39
CA TYR A 447 6.30 2.11 -6.77
C TYR A 447 6.61 3.61 -6.75
N SER A 448 6.40 4.27 -7.89
CA SER A 448 6.67 5.70 -8.04
C SER A 448 5.74 6.52 -7.14
N PHE A 449 4.48 6.11 -7.06
CA PHE A 449 3.49 6.72 -6.18
C PHE A 449 3.83 6.48 -4.71
N ALA A 450 4.26 5.28 -4.34
CA ALA A 450 4.71 4.97 -2.98
C ALA A 450 5.89 5.86 -2.57
N VAL A 451 6.93 5.91 -3.40
CA VAL A 451 8.13 6.75 -3.21
C VAL A 451 7.78 8.23 -3.10
N LEU A 452 6.86 8.71 -3.93
CA LEU A 452 6.42 10.11 -3.86
C LEU A 452 5.68 10.42 -2.55
N ASN A 453 4.82 9.52 -2.09
CA ASN A 453 4.13 9.68 -0.81
C ASN A 453 5.09 9.58 0.39
N MET A 454 6.17 8.82 0.27
CA MET A 454 7.27 8.87 1.24
C MET A 454 7.96 10.23 1.27
N PHE A 455 8.22 10.83 0.10
CA PHE A 455 8.81 12.16 0.00
C PHE A 455 7.95 13.24 0.65
N PHE A 456 6.63 13.17 0.48
CA PHE A 456 5.70 14.09 1.14
C PHE A 456 5.62 13.88 2.65
N GLY A 457 5.63 12.62 3.10
CA GLY A 457 5.38 12.29 4.50
C GLY A 457 3.90 12.45 4.89
N TYR A 458 3.50 11.83 5.99
CA TYR A 458 2.12 11.74 6.45
C TYR A 458 1.51 13.11 6.80
N LYS A 459 2.29 14.01 7.40
CA LYS A 459 1.89 15.36 7.79
C LYS A 459 1.34 16.18 6.62
N LEU A 460 1.94 16.04 5.43
CA LEU A 460 1.54 16.79 4.24
C LEU A 460 0.39 16.14 3.45
N LEU A 461 0.01 14.91 3.80
CA LEU A 461 -1.14 14.27 3.16
C LEU A 461 -2.45 14.92 3.64
N ARG A 462 -3.43 14.97 2.74
CA ARG A 462 -4.80 15.36 3.07
C ARG A 462 -5.51 14.22 3.79
N ASN A 463 -6.61 14.51 4.47
CA ASN A 463 -7.43 13.47 5.10
C ASN A 463 -8.04 12.52 4.06
N THR A 464 -8.46 13.09 2.92
CA THR A 464 -9.18 12.40 1.85
C THR A 464 -8.71 12.88 0.48
N GLU A 465 -8.90 12.05 -0.54
CA GLU A 465 -8.76 12.49 -1.94
C GLU A 465 -9.82 13.53 -2.32
N ASP A 466 -9.56 14.28 -3.40
CA ASP A 466 -10.57 15.13 -4.03
C ASP A 466 -11.66 14.26 -4.69
N ARG A 467 -12.81 14.88 -5.03
CA ARG A 467 -13.94 14.13 -5.62
C ARG A 467 -13.54 13.46 -6.94
N LEU A 468 -13.54 12.13 -6.96
CA LEU A 468 -13.30 11.32 -8.15
C LEU A 468 -14.56 11.29 -9.02
N THR A 469 -14.46 11.73 -10.28
CA THR A 469 -15.61 11.89 -11.19
C THR A 469 -15.78 10.74 -12.18
N ASN A 470 -14.77 9.88 -12.36
CA ASN A 470 -14.71 8.89 -13.44
C ASN A 470 -14.86 7.45 -12.93
N ILE A 471 -15.76 7.23 -11.96
CA ILE A 471 -16.02 5.92 -11.37
C ILE A 471 -17.45 5.51 -11.74
N SER A 472 -17.65 4.30 -12.27
CA SER A 472 -19.00 3.84 -12.62
C SER A 472 -19.82 3.48 -11.37
N GLU A 473 -21.14 3.59 -11.49
CA GLU A 473 -22.08 3.42 -10.37
C GLU A 473 -21.99 2.03 -9.71
N GLU A 474 -21.60 1.00 -10.46
CA GLU A 474 -21.43 -0.35 -9.96
C GLU A 474 -20.46 -0.41 -8.78
N TYR A 475 -19.37 0.37 -8.81
CA TYR A 475 -18.37 0.37 -7.75
C TYR A 475 -18.84 1.08 -6.46
N PHE A 476 -19.88 1.92 -6.53
CA PHE A 476 -20.45 2.58 -5.34
C PHE A 476 -21.20 1.60 -4.43
N LYS A 477 -21.58 0.42 -4.95
CA LYS A 477 -22.14 -0.68 -4.15
C LYS A 477 -21.15 -1.20 -3.11
N LEU A 478 -19.85 -1.08 -3.37
CA LEU A 478 -18.79 -1.51 -2.45
C LEU A 478 -18.54 -0.49 -1.35
N ASN A 479 -18.43 0.78 -1.74
CA ASN A 479 -18.14 1.87 -0.82
C ASN A 479 -18.81 3.16 -1.29
N LYS A 480 -19.79 3.66 -0.54
CA LYS A 480 -20.48 4.92 -0.85
C LYS A 480 -19.53 6.13 -0.86
N ARG A 481 -18.42 6.05 -0.12
CA ARG A 481 -17.36 7.08 -0.06
C ARG A 481 -16.26 6.87 -1.11
N ILE A 482 -16.43 5.98 -2.09
CA ILE A 482 -15.42 5.73 -3.14
C ILE A 482 -15.10 6.98 -3.98
N HIS A 483 -16.02 7.94 -4.05
CA HIS A 483 -15.79 9.22 -4.71
C HIS A 483 -14.88 10.17 -3.91
N LYS A 484 -14.67 9.90 -2.62
CA LYS A 484 -13.83 10.71 -1.71
C LYS A 484 -13.10 9.76 -0.73
N PRO A 485 -12.23 8.87 -1.23
CA PRO A 485 -11.59 7.85 -0.40
C PRO A 485 -10.65 8.47 0.64
N THR A 486 -10.53 7.81 1.79
CA THR A 486 -9.69 8.27 2.91
C THR A 486 -8.23 7.95 2.64
N ILE A 487 -7.34 8.93 2.84
CA ILE A 487 -5.90 8.73 2.71
C ILE A 487 -5.36 8.39 4.11
N LYS A 488 -5.51 9.32 5.04
CA LYS A 488 -5.13 9.14 6.46
C LYS A 488 -5.93 8.01 7.11
N PHE A 489 -5.38 7.46 8.19
CA PHE A 489 -6.03 6.40 8.95
C PHE A 489 -7.23 6.95 9.70
N GLU A 490 -8.33 6.20 9.72
CA GLU A 490 -9.60 6.65 10.28
C GLU A 490 -9.71 6.34 11.77
N LEU A 491 -8.87 5.44 12.30
CA LEU A 491 -8.81 5.06 13.72
C LEU A 491 -10.12 4.45 14.24
N ASN A 492 -10.84 3.76 13.37
CA ASN A 492 -12.11 3.12 13.70
C ASN A 492 -12.07 1.58 13.62
N THR A 493 -10.93 1.01 13.19
CA THR A 493 -10.71 -0.42 13.06
C THR A 493 -9.39 -0.83 13.73
N LYS A 494 -9.30 -2.09 14.18
CA LYS A 494 -8.04 -2.65 14.73
C LYS A 494 -6.91 -2.58 13.69
N PHE A 495 -7.24 -2.77 12.42
CA PHE A 495 -6.31 -2.64 11.30
C PHE A 495 -5.55 -1.31 11.30
N ASP A 496 -6.25 -0.18 11.40
CA ASP A 496 -5.61 1.15 11.38
C ASP A 496 -4.65 1.32 12.57
N TYR A 497 -5.05 0.85 13.75
CA TYR A 497 -4.23 0.87 14.96
C TYR A 497 -2.96 0.02 14.82
N LEU A 498 -3.10 -1.20 14.31
CA LEU A 498 -1.98 -2.11 14.09
C LEU A 498 -0.96 -1.55 13.10
N VAL A 499 -1.42 -0.97 11.99
CA VAL A 499 -0.52 -0.41 10.97
C VAL A 499 0.32 0.73 11.55
N ILE A 500 -0.31 1.69 12.24
CA ILE A 500 0.40 2.81 12.88
C ILE A 500 1.39 2.30 13.93
N ASP A 501 0.97 1.35 14.78
CA ASP A 501 1.82 0.81 15.84
C ASP A 501 3.02 0.01 15.29
N LYS A 502 2.84 -0.76 14.22
CA LYS A 502 3.94 -1.49 13.55
C LYS A 502 4.96 -0.52 12.95
N VAL A 503 4.52 0.55 12.29
CA VAL A 503 5.42 1.59 11.77
C VAL A 503 6.13 2.30 12.91
N PHE A 504 5.42 2.60 13.99
CA PHE A 504 6.01 3.24 15.17
C PHE A 504 7.11 2.37 15.79
N ASN A 505 6.81 1.10 16.07
CA ASN A 505 7.76 0.17 16.66
C ASN A 505 8.97 -0.09 15.75
N TYR A 506 8.78 -0.10 14.43
CA TYR A 506 9.88 -0.21 13.48
C TYR A 506 10.85 0.98 13.56
N VAL A 507 10.34 2.21 13.76
CA VAL A 507 11.15 3.43 13.75
C VAL A 507 11.74 3.76 15.13
N PHE A 508 10.97 3.58 16.21
CA PHE A 508 11.38 3.92 17.58
C PHE A 508 11.99 2.72 18.34
N GLY A 509 12.02 1.54 17.74
CA GLY A 509 12.65 0.32 18.26
C GLY A 509 11.68 -0.64 18.94
N GLU A 510 12.15 -1.87 19.21
CA GLU A 510 11.36 -3.02 19.68
C GLU A 510 10.74 -2.81 21.08
N ILE A 511 9.63 -2.09 21.16
CA ILE A 511 8.72 -2.16 22.29
C ILE A 511 7.59 -3.10 21.87
N LYS A 512 7.71 -4.36 22.26
CA LYS A 512 6.79 -5.45 21.88
C LYS A 512 5.54 -5.52 22.75
N SER A 513 5.09 -4.41 23.35
CA SER A 513 3.82 -4.43 24.05
C SER A 513 2.70 -4.41 23.02
N GLU A 514 1.98 -5.53 22.95
CA GLU A 514 0.81 -5.64 22.10
C GLU A 514 -0.27 -4.66 22.56
N LEU A 515 -1.02 -4.12 21.60
CA LEU A 515 -2.17 -3.27 21.89
C LEU A 515 -3.24 -4.09 22.62
N ASN A 516 -3.66 -3.63 23.80
CA ASN A 516 -4.78 -4.23 24.50
C ASN A 516 -6.11 -3.73 23.92
N PHE A 517 -6.54 -4.34 22.81
CA PHE A 517 -7.78 -3.94 22.10
C PHE A 517 -9.04 -3.95 22.97
N ALA A 518 -9.04 -4.68 24.11
CA ALA A 518 -10.17 -4.67 25.04
C ALA A 518 -10.43 -3.29 25.71
N GLN A 519 -9.46 -2.37 25.64
CA GLN A 519 -9.60 -1.02 26.18
C GLN A 519 -10.26 -0.04 25.19
N PHE A 520 -10.37 -0.40 23.91
CA PHE A 520 -10.83 0.49 22.84
C PHE A 520 -12.26 0.14 22.44
N ASP A 521 -13.23 0.78 23.11
CA ASP A 521 -14.66 0.52 22.95
C ASP A 521 -15.26 1.04 21.63
N HIS A 522 -14.55 1.95 20.95
CA HIS A 522 -15.00 2.59 19.71
C HIS A 522 -14.61 1.80 18.44
N LEU A 523 -13.77 0.77 18.56
CA LEU A 523 -13.37 -0.03 17.41
C LEU A 523 -14.50 -0.94 16.96
N PHE A 524 -14.75 -0.98 15.66
CA PHE A 524 -15.70 -1.93 15.07
C PHE A 524 -15.02 -2.81 14.03
N ASP A 525 -15.57 -4.02 13.87
CA ASP A 525 -15.20 -4.91 12.78
C ASP A 525 -16.16 -4.67 11.60
N GLN A 526 -15.61 -4.39 10.42
CA GLN A 526 -16.37 -4.23 9.20
C GLN A 526 -17.04 -5.55 8.81
N LYS A 527 -18.28 -5.47 8.34
CA LYS A 527 -19.02 -6.65 7.87
C LYS A 527 -18.61 -6.98 6.45
N ASN A 528 -18.45 -8.28 6.17
CA ASN A 528 -18.37 -8.81 4.82
C ASN A 528 -19.77 -8.81 4.21
N GLU A 529 -20.22 -7.65 3.73
CA GLU A 529 -21.37 -7.60 2.86
C GLU A 529 -20.95 -8.12 1.48
N THR A 530 -21.74 -9.02 0.90
CA THR A 530 -21.54 -9.52 -0.47
C THR A 530 -22.52 -8.82 -1.41
N PRO A 531 -22.18 -7.62 -1.92
CA PRO A 531 -23.02 -6.95 -2.90
C PRO A 531 -23.19 -7.82 -4.14
N SER A 532 -24.37 -7.75 -4.76
CA SER A 532 -24.63 -8.43 -6.02
C SER A 532 -24.10 -7.60 -7.20
N PHE A 533 -23.26 -8.25 -8.00
CA PHE A 533 -22.75 -7.73 -9.26
C PHE A 533 -23.30 -8.56 -10.42
N GLY A 534 -23.29 -7.97 -11.62
CA GLY A 534 -23.62 -8.71 -12.83
C GLY A 534 -22.55 -9.74 -13.16
N GLU A 535 -22.85 -10.66 -14.09
CA GLU A 535 -21.97 -11.76 -14.52
C GLU A 535 -20.60 -11.30 -15.05
N ASN A 536 -20.49 -10.02 -15.45
CA ASN A 536 -19.25 -9.42 -15.95
C ASN A 536 -18.29 -8.97 -14.83
N PHE A 537 -18.48 -9.41 -13.59
CA PHE A 537 -17.63 -9.01 -12.47
C PHE A 537 -17.26 -10.21 -11.60
N ASN A 538 -15.98 -10.26 -11.24
CA ASN A 538 -15.45 -11.19 -10.26
C ASN A 538 -15.25 -10.44 -8.94
N TYR A 539 -16.00 -10.82 -7.91
CA TYR A 539 -15.93 -10.21 -6.59
C TYR A 539 -15.35 -11.18 -5.57
N SER A 540 -14.45 -10.69 -4.72
CA SER A 540 -14.01 -11.39 -3.51
C SER A 540 -13.84 -10.42 -2.35
N SER A 541 -14.06 -10.91 -1.13
CA SER A 541 -13.90 -10.14 0.09
C SER A 541 -13.33 -11.01 1.20
N THR A 542 -12.46 -10.42 2.02
CA THR A 542 -11.92 -11.05 3.23
C THR A 542 -11.76 -10.01 4.32
N ILE A 543 -11.83 -10.42 5.60
CA ILE A 543 -11.62 -9.52 6.74
C ILE A 543 -10.19 -9.69 7.25
N ILE A 544 -9.48 -8.58 7.36
CA ILE A 544 -8.12 -8.50 7.89
C ILE A 544 -8.15 -7.57 9.10
N HIS A 545 -7.93 -8.12 10.30
CA HIS A 545 -7.91 -7.34 11.54
C HIS A 545 -9.11 -6.37 11.69
N GLY A 546 -10.32 -6.85 11.38
CA GLY A 546 -11.55 -6.04 11.47
C GLY A 546 -11.81 -5.10 10.30
N LYS A 547 -10.96 -5.06 9.26
CA LYS A 547 -11.18 -4.27 8.04
C LYS A 547 -11.47 -5.18 6.85
N SER A 548 -12.46 -4.82 6.04
CA SER A 548 -12.82 -5.56 4.83
C SER A 548 -11.85 -5.21 3.70
N TYR A 549 -11.15 -6.22 3.21
CA TYR A 549 -10.44 -6.16 1.95
C TYR A 549 -11.34 -6.69 0.84
N GLN A 550 -11.73 -5.78 -0.05
CA GLN A 550 -12.60 -6.07 -1.20
C GLN A 550 -11.80 -5.96 -2.50
N LEU A 551 -11.99 -6.95 -3.37
CA LEU A 551 -11.45 -7.00 -4.73
C LEU A 551 -12.62 -7.20 -5.70
N LEU A 552 -12.79 -6.26 -6.63
CA LEU A 552 -13.75 -6.37 -7.72
C LEU A 552 -13.02 -6.15 -9.04
N ILE A 553 -13.04 -7.16 -9.90
CA ILE A 553 -12.43 -7.12 -11.22
C ILE A 553 -13.55 -7.22 -12.23
N LYS A 554 -13.64 -6.27 -13.15
CA LYS A 554 -14.51 -6.44 -14.31
C LYS A 554 -13.92 -7.55 -15.18
N ALA A 555 -14.69 -8.60 -15.41
CA ALA A 555 -14.30 -9.68 -16.29
C ALA A 555 -14.03 -9.08 -17.68
N ASN A 556 -12.82 -9.26 -18.18
CA ASN A 556 -12.53 -8.92 -19.56
C ASN A 556 -13.32 -9.91 -20.43
N PRO A 557 -14.24 -9.46 -21.28
CA PRO A 557 -15.02 -10.36 -22.12
C PRO A 557 -14.13 -11.25 -22.99
N LEU A 558 -12.92 -10.77 -23.33
CA LEU A 558 -11.91 -11.53 -24.07
C LEU A 558 -11.35 -12.72 -23.29
N ASP A 559 -11.28 -12.67 -21.96
CA ASP A 559 -10.69 -13.76 -21.16
C ASP A 559 -11.49 -15.05 -21.31
N SER A 560 -12.82 -14.93 -21.42
CA SER A 560 -13.72 -16.08 -21.65
C SER A 560 -13.52 -16.76 -23.00
N ILE A 561 -13.05 -16.03 -24.01
CA ILE A 561 -12.85 -16.53 -25.38
C ILE A 561 -11.39 -16.81 -25.71
N MET A 562 -10.44 -16.30 -24.91
CA MET A 562 -9.01 -16.45 -25.18
C MET A 562 -8.57 -17.92 -25.26
N PRO A 563 -9.03 -18.84 -24.38
CA PRO A 563 -8.75 -20.26 -24.54
C PRO A 563 -9.22 -20.82 -25.89
N GLN A 564 -10.35 -20.35 -26.43
CA GLN A 564 -10.86 -20.77 -27.74
C GLN A 564 -10.03 -20.18 -28.89
N LEU A 565 -9.63 -18.91 -28.78
CA LEU A 565 -8.74 -18.27 -29.75
C LEU A 565 -7.37 -18.99 -29.82
N MET A 566 -6.86 -19.45 -28.67
CA MET A 566 -5.62 -20.22 -28.60
C MET A 566 -5.74 -21.65 -29.18
N ARG A 567 -6.96 -22.14 -29.40
CA ARG A 567 -7.22 -23.40 -30.11
C ARG A 567 -7.34 -23.24 -31.63
N LEU A 568 -7.32 -22.01 -32.15
CA LEU A 568 -7.25 -21.79 -33.59
C LEU A 568 -5.93 -22.35 -34.16
N PRO A 569 -5.91 -22.80 -35.43
CA PRO A 569 -4.66 -23.16 -36.10
C PRO A 569 -3.73 -21.95 -36.20
N ASN A 570 -2.41 -22.18 -36.13
CA ASN A 570 -1.41 -21.10 -36.28
C ASN A 570 -1.58 -20.32 -37.59
N ASN A 571 -1.99 -21.01 -38.65
CA ASN A 571 -2.33 -20.45 -39.94
C ASN A 571 -3.83 -20.62 -40.18
N ILE A 572 -4.59 -19.54 -39.99
CA ILE A 572 -6.05 -19.51 -40.12
C ILE A 572 -6.40 -19.46 -41.62
N PRO A 573 -7.08 -20.47 -42.19
CA PRO A 573 -7.40 -20.49 -43.62
C PRO A 573 -8.40 -19.40 -44.00
N LEU A 574 -8.23 -18.75 -45.16
CA LEU A 574 -9.13 -17.67 -45.63
C LEU A 574 -10.61 -18.07 -45.67
N HIS A 575 -10.89 -19.32 -46.03
CA HIS A 575 -12.26 -19.83 -46.17
C HIS A 575 -12.93 -20.19 -44.84
N SER A 576 -12.19 -20.18 -43.72
CA SER A 576 -12.75 -20.40 -42.38
C SER A 576 -13.58 -19.18 -41.92
N GLU A 577 -14.48 -19.37 -40.97
CA GLU A 577 -15.30 -18.27 -40.43
C GLU A 577 -14.43 -17.18 -39.78
N ILE A 578 -13.33 -17.60 -39.15
CA ILE A 578 -12.33 -16.69 -38.59
C ILE A 578 -11.46 -16.08 -39.68
N GLY A 579 -11.13 -16.81 -40.74
CA GLY A 579 -10.40 -16.28 -41.90
C GLY A 579 -11.16 -15.17 -42.62
N LEU A 580 -12.48 -15.32 -42.78
CA LEU A 580 -13.35 -14.26 -43.31
C LEU A 580 -13.36 -13.02 -42.40
N CYS A 581 -13.32 -13.21 -41.08
CA CYS A 581 -13.17 -12.12 -40.12
C CYS A 581 -11.82 -11.41 -40.31
N CYS A 582 -10.72 -12.17 -40.39
CA CYS A 582 -9.37 -11.63 -40.64
C CYS A 582 -9.31 -10.81 -41.93
N LEU A 583 -9.97 -11.28 -42.99
CA LEU A 583 -10.08 -10.57 -44.26
C LEU A 583 -10.82 -9.23 -44.10
N ARG A 584 -11.96 -9.21 -43.38
CA ARG A 584 -12.73 -7.98 -43.11
C ARG A 584 -11.91 -6.95 -42.32
N LEU A 585 -11.10 -7.43 -41.38
CA LEU A 585 -10.16 -6.62 -40.61
C LEU A 585 -8.94 -6.16 -41.41
N ARG A 586 -8.81 -6.60 -42.68
CA ARG A 586 -7.68 -6.31 -43.57
C ARG A 586 -6.33 -6.72 -42.96
N LEU A 587 -6.31 -7.84 -42.23
CA LEU A 587 -5.06 -8.36 -41.68
C LEU A 587 -4.14 -8.83 -42.82
N LYS A 588 -2.83 -8.76 -42.58
CA LYS A 588 -1.84 -9.20 -43.57
C LYS A 588 -1.96 -10.71 -43.77
N THR A 589 -2.09 -11.13 -45.02
CA THR A 589 -2.12 -12.54 -45.40
C THR A 589 -0.71 -13.10 -45.50
N ASN A 590 -0.57 -14.36 -45.13
CA ASN A 590 0.61 -15.18 -45.41
C ASN A 590 0.27 -16.06 -46.61
N PRO A 591 0.85 -15.81 -47.80
CA PRO A 591 0.71 -16.71 -48.92
C PRO A 591 1.38 -18.04 -48.57
N ALA A 592 0.68 -19.15 -48.77
CA ALA A 592 1.28 -20.47 -48.72
C ALA A 592 2.37 -20.59 -49.80
N ILE A 593 3.38 -21.42 -49.54
CA ILE A 593 4.49 -21.64 -50.46
C ILE A 593 3.91 -22.15 -51.78
N PHE A 594 4.14 -21.39 -52.86
CA PHE A 594 3.58 -21.64 -54.20
C PHE A 594 3.95 -23.02 -54.78
N SER A 595 4.95 -23.70 -54.19
CA SER A 595 5.37 -25.05 -54.61
C SER A 595 4.27 -26.10 -54.42
N GLY A 596 3.46 -26.05 -53.35
CA GLY A 596 2.38 -27.03 -53.11
C GLY A 596 1.23 -26.94 -54.11
N VAL A 597 1.10 -25.80 -54.79
CA VAL A 597 0.10 -25.53 -55.84
C VAL A 597 0.39 -26.30 -57.11
N LEU A 598 1.65 -26.27 -57.52
CA LEU A 598 2.10 -26.89 -58.77
C LEU A 598 1.95 -28.42 -58.73
N TYR A 599 1.97 -29.00 -57.53
CA TYR A 599 1.80 -30.44 -57.32
C TYR A 599 0.37 -30.85 -56.95
N ASN A 600 -0.59 -29.92 -56.93
CA ASN A 600 -1.99 -30.19 -56.62
C ASN A 600 -2.22 -30.80 -55.21
N GLU A 601 -1.27 -30.65 -54.29
CA GLU A 601 -1.29 -31.27 -52.97
C GLU A 601 -2.20 -30.53 -51.99
N VAL A 602 -2.46 -29.25 -52.24
CA VAL A 602 -3.23 -28.37 -51.37
C VAL A 602 -4.31 -27.64 -52.19
N PRO A 603 -5.61 -27.77 -51.86
CA PRO A 603 -6.67 -27.02 -52.54
C PRO A 603 -6.38 -25.52 -52.55
N PHE A 604 -6.66 -24.82 -53.66
CA PHE A 604 -6.45 -23.36 -53.78
C PHE A 604 -7.03 -22.55 -52.59
N ARG A 605 -8.08 -23.08 -51.96
CA ARG A 605 -8.77 -22.49 -50.80
C ARG A 605 -7.91 -22.43 -49.53
N GLU A 606 -6.84 -23.21 -49.43
CA GLU A 606 -5.92 -23.24 -48.30
C GLU A 606 -4.65 -22.39 -48.53
N MET A 607 -4.52 -21.75 -49.70
CA MET A 607 -3.32 -20.97 -50.06
C MET A 607 -3.18 -19.64 -49.33
N VAL A 608 -4.29 -19.05 -48.91
CA VAL A 608 -4.29 -17.74 -48.25
C VAL A 608 -4.62 -17.99 -46.80
N THR A 609 -3.65 -17.72 -45.93
CA THR A 609 -3.81 -17.89 -44.49
C THR A 609 -3.53 -16.59 -43.76
N PHE A 610 -4.01 -16.50 -42.52
CA PHE A 610 -3.70 -15.41 -41.60
C PHE A 610 -2.98 -15.98 -40.39
N SER A 611 -2.02 -15.22 -39.84
CA SER A 611 -1.38 -15.62 -38.59
C SER A 611 -2.34 -15.50 -37.42
N ARG A 612 -2.46 -16.55 -36.61
CA ARG A 612 -3.21 -16.54 -35.35
C ARG A 612 -2.77 -15.45 -34.41
N SER A 613 -1.46 -15.20 -34.28
CA SER A 613 -0.95 -14.15 -33.40
C SER A 613 -1.44 -12.77 -33.84
N VAL A 614 -1.37 -12.48 -35.14
CA VAL A 614 -1.83 -11.21 -35.71
C VAL A 614 -3.35 -11.03 -35.53
N PHE A 615 -4.12 -12.11 -35.65
CA PHE A 615 -5.56 -12.05 -35.37
C PHE A 615 -5.85 -11.80 -33.88
N ILE A 616 -5.17 -12.50 -32.97
CA ILE A 616 -5.30 -12.28 -31.53
C ILE A 616 -4.92 -10.84 -31.16
N ASP A 617 -3.86 -10.29 -31.75
CA ASP A 617 -3.47 -8.89 -31.54
C ASP A 617 -4.55 -7.92 -32.03
N ALA A 618 -5.15 -8.19 -33.20
CA ALA A 618 -6.27 -7.40 -33.71
C ALA A 618 -7.52 -7.47 -32.81
N VAL A 619 -7.78 -8.63 -32.20
CA VAL A 619 -8.87 -8.80 -31.22
C VAL A 619 -8.56 -8.03 -29.93
N LYS A 620 -7.33 -8.11 -29.42
CA LYS A 620 -6.87 -7.34 -28.25
C LYS A 620 -6.93 -5.83 -28.49
N ASP A 621 -6.71 -5.40 -29.72
CA ASP A 621 -6.89 -4.02 -30.19
C ASP A 621 -8.38 -3.59 -30.30
N ASN A 622 -9.34 -4.42 -29.88
CA ASN A 622 -10.78 -4.21 -30.01
C ASN A 622 -11.25 -3.92 -31.45
N ARG A 623 -10.58 -4.51 -32.45
CA ARG A 623 -11.00 -4.33 -33.86
C ARG A 623 -12.21 -5.17 -34.25
N VAL A 624 -12.64 -6.09 -33.38
CA VAL A 624 -13.82 -6.97 -33.56
C VAL A 624 -14.71 -6.86 -32.33
N GLU A 625 -16.02 -6.75 -32.53
CA GLU A 625 -16.97 -6.81 -31.42
C GLU A 625 -16.98 -8.20 -30.78
N VAL A 626 -16.96 -8.26 -29.44
CA VAL A 626 -16.83 -9.52 -28.70
C VAL A 626 -18.00 -10.47 -28.99
N GLU A 627 -19.22 -9.97 -29.15
CA GLU A 627 -20.39 -10.79 -29.46
C GLU A 627 -20.33 -11.37 -30.88
N GLU A 628 -19.83 -10.60 -31.87
CA GLU A 628 -19.54 -11.13 -33.20
C GLU A 628 -18.48 -12.24 -33.12
N LEU A 629 -17.42 -12.01 -32.32
CA LEU A 629 -16.35 -12.98 -32.16
C LEU A 629 -16.82 -14.28 -31.48
N LYS A 630 -17.65 -14.19 -30.43
CA LYS A 630 -18.30 -15.33 -29.79
C LYS A 630 -19.15 -16.11 -30.79
N PHE A 631 -19.94 -15.42 -31.62
CA PHE A 631 -20.73 -16.05 -32.66
C PHE A 631 -19.85 -16.80 -33.67
N ARG A 632 -18.80 -16.15 -34.17
CA ARG A 632 -17.87 -16.76 -35.14
C ARG A 632 -17.11 -17.95 -34.56
N LEU A 633 -16.68 -17.88 -33.29
CA LEU A 633 -16.03 -19.01 -32.61
C LEU A 633 -16.98 -20.21 -32.47
N LYS A 634 -18.25 -19.99 -32.15
CA LYS A 634 -19.27 -21.06 -32.16
C LYS A 634 -19.47 -21.67 -33.54
N MET A 635 -19.41 -20.87 -34.60
CA MET A 635 -19.49 -21.38 -35.98
C MET A 635 -18.23 -22.16 -36.37
N ALA A 636 -17.05 -21.65 -36.02
CA ALA A 636 -15.77 -22.32 -36.23
C ALA A 636 -15.73 -23.69 -35.51
N GLU A 637 -16.22 -23.76 -34.27
CA GLU A 637 -16.39 -25.01 -33.53
C GLU A 637 -17.34 -25.98 -34.24
N LYS A 638 -18.52 -25.49 -34.67
CA LYS A 638 -19.50 -26.27 -35.42
C LYS A 638 -18.94 -26.86 -36.72
N TYR A 639 -18.06 -26.12 -37.40
CA TYR A 639 -17.40 -26.55 -38.63
C TYR A 639 -16.07 -27.27 -38.42
N LYS A 640 -15.68 -27.55 -37.15
CA LYS A 640 -14.44 -28.24 -36.79
C LYS A 640 -13.17 -27.51 -37.27
N GLU A 641 -13.20 -26.18 -37.24
CA GLU A 641 -12.07 -25.31 -37.56
C GLU A 641 -11.12 -25.08 -36.35
N LEU A 642 -11.56 -25.44 -35.15
CA LEU A 642 -10.78 -25.37 -33.91
C LEU A 642 -10.05 -26.71 -33.67
N LEU A 643 -8.82 -26.65 -33.16
CA LEU A 643 -7.99 -27.82 -32.82
C LEU A 643 -8.36 -28.44 -31.47
#